data_AF-A0A2M8N962-F1
#
_entry.id   AF-A0A2M8N962-F1
#
_cell.length_a   1.000
_cell.length_b   1.000
_cell.length_c   1.000
_cell.angle_alpha   90.00
_cell.angle_beta   90.00
_cell.angle_gamma   90.00
#
_symmetry.space_group_name_H-M   'P 1'
#
loop_
_entity.id
_entity.type
_entity.pdbx_description
1 polymer ?
#
loop_
_entity_poly.entity_id
_entity_poly.type
_entity_poly.pdbx_seq_one_letter_code
_entity_poly.pdbx_strand_id
1 'polypeptide(L)'
;MANTTKTNAILLNLARSLTQQGWSVIPLRGDADPLAPKAPALPSWKLYQGRIPTDSELVRWFVNQRFSALGVVLGRVSRLIVIDIDDPVQAERFQAEFPDLTETFTVSSGNRQLPHYYFSLPSDVVVTPRNHAGIELRSDGQYVVAPLVSINNKTWEITNPVHPKLLTKSDLRRLLSFFRLSTYQSFEKSLKTPSDAILTPSSIPSLIARYHRLADKHGRNNALFYTACYARDRGWTQYQVQQALSHVHATKPAVSAHPTETRKHREYEAQRTIASAFSRPARQPHNTHKVYQLPNAVREILLQMRLDNVARVLDGLMMAGFEPGQQFTVKTAYQALQLFGIGRNTLIDVLKSYPSPQPPHPANAATRYADETKKCFFGRVANSVKTPGRPAQIYIMPSIDDLCDLLDVQPKGCDPLSPADLQSPAAYRAALHAALIRRAPGKYSRRWQARRLGISKDTCRRYERQKKIATIPTFQDTQVRFFNVHQVIPDEASPGQFIQDEAGKRYPAQVRLAQKLLKKGKRLIFRRQDVNYYFVPDAVDLSKILEVTNAQLTQLNLPGFDADSPIEIAAYLPGIEIVIVEPHSQTASVSVTNTEPRSNSQVAKHALKMTKQRASADDDLAEVVYQTLRRLNPTHAMTRKRAKALVRQFPPDRIRRGLSVIQRRSNIYNPAGFLQTWLKCSGTEHFA
;
A
#
# COMPACT_ATOMS: atom_id res chain seq x y z
N MET A 1 -22.90 -55.66 10.14
CA MET A 1 -23.49 -54.97 8.96
C MET A 1 -24.68 -54.07 9.32
N ALA A 2 -25.61 -54.46 10.20
CA ALA A 2 -26.78 -53.65 10.56
C ALA A 2 -26.44 -52.26 11.16
N ASN A 3 -25.38 -52.16 12.00
CA ASN A 3 -24.99 -50.90 12.64
C ASN A 3 -24.45 -49.87 11.63
N THR A 4 -23.64 -50.29 10.66
CA THR A 4 -23.06 -49.41 9.62
C THR A 4 -24.13 -48.85 8.69
N THR A 5 -25.13 -49.65 8.30
CA THR A 5 -26.23 -49.20 7.44
C THR A 5 -27.09 -48.13 8.13
N LYS A 6 -27.32 -48.28 9.44
CA LYS A 6 -28.06 -47.29 10.25
C LYS A 6 -27.29 -45.97 10.37
N THR A 7 -25.98 -46.03 10.63
CA THR A 7 -25.11 -44.83 10.71
C THR A 7 -25.08 -44.06 9.39
N ASN A 8 -25.00 -44.76 8.25
CA ASN A 8 -24.97 -44.10 6.94
C ASN A 8 -26.31 -43.44 6.56
N ALA A 9 -27.44 -44.03 6.96
CA ALA A 9 -28.74 -43.41 6.77
C ALA A 9 -28.87 -42.11 7.59
N ILE A 10 -28.34 -42.09 8.81
CA ILE A 10 -28.29 -40.89 9.66
C ILE A 10 -27.40 -39.82 9.02
N LEU A 11 -26.21 -40.19 8.52
CA LEU A 11 -25.31 -39.26 7.84
C LEU A 11 -25.89 -38.69 6.54
N LEU A 12 -26.63 -39.49 5.77
CA LEU A 12 -27.33 -39.00 4.59
C LEU A 12 -28.38 -37.96 4.94
N ASN A 13 -29.18 -38.21 5.98
CA ASN A 13 -30.21 -37.27 6.44
C ASN A 13 -29.59 -35.99 7.00
N LEU A 14 -28.48 -36.10 7.73
CA LEU A 14 -27.70 -34.95 8.20
C LEU A 14 -27.18 -34.14 7.01
N ALA A 15 -26.56 -34.79 6.02
CA ALA A 15 -26.03 -34.12 4.84
C ALA A 15 -27.13 -33.35 4.08
N ARG A 16 -28.32 -33.97 3.91
CA ARG A 16 -29.50 -33.32 3.31
C ARG A 16 -29.97 -32.09 4.10
N SER A 17 -30.04 -32.21 5.42
CA SER A 17 -30.44 -31.10 6.28
C SER A 17 -29.46 -29.91 6.16
N LEU A 18 -28.16 -30.17 6.17
CA LEU A 18 -27.14 -29.14 6.03
C LEU A 18 -27.17 -28.47 4.65
N THR A 19 -27.36 -29.24 3.56
CA THR A 19 -27.47 -28.66 2.21
C THR A 19 -28.74 -27.84 2.03
N GLN A 20 -29.87 -28.23 2.65
CA GLN A 20 -31.10 -27.44 2.69
C GLN A 20 -30.92 -26.09 3.41
N GLN A 21 -30.04 -26.04 4.42
CA GLN A 21 -29.65 -24.79 5.09
C GLN A 21 -28.64 -23.94 4.28
N GLY A 22 -28.29 -24.39 3.08
CA GLY A 22 -27.34 -23.71 2.20
C GLY A 22 -25.87 -24.02 2.48
N TRP A 23 -25.56 -25.04 3.31
CA TRP A 23 -24.18 -25.43 3.59
C TRP A 23 -23.71 -26.49 2.60
N SER A 24 -22.62 -26.21 1.90
CA SER A 24 -21.95 -27.19 1.07
C SER A 24 -21.21 -28.21 1.93
N VAL A 25 -21.34 -29.49 1.60
CA VAL A 25 -20.77 -30.59 2.37
C VAL A 25 -19.96 -31.55 1.51
N ILE A 26 -19.04 -32.29 2.14
CA ILE A 26 -18.17 -33.27 1.50
C ILE A 26 -18.02 -34.52 2.38
N PRO A 27 -17.88 -35.73 1.82
CA PRO A 27 -17.59 -36.91 2.61
C PRO A 27 -16.12 -36.90 3.05
N LEU A 28 -15.88 -37.34 4.28
CA LEU A 28 -14.55 -37.53 4.85
C LEU A 28 -14.25 -39.03 4.96
N ARG A 29 -12.97 -39.39 5.08
CA ARG A 29 -12.55 -40.80 5.09
C ARG A 29 -13.08 -41.58 6.29
N GLY A 30 -13.27 -40.90 7.43
CA GLY A 30 -13.75 -41.50 8.67
C GLY A 30 -12.86 -42.65 9.15
N ASP A 31 -13.45 -43.53 9.95
CA ASP A 31 -12.71 -44.63 10.60
C ASP A 31 -12.23 -45.72 9.61
N ALA A 32 -12.64 -45.63 8.34
CA ALA A 32 -12.13 -46.50 7.28
C ALA A 32 -10.66 -46.20 6.91
N ASP A 33 -10.15 -45.00 7.22
CA ASP A 33 -8.74 -44.63 7.09
C ASP A 33 -8.25 -43.97 8.39
N PRO A 34 -7.79 -44.78 9.37
CA PRO A 34 -7.34 -44.28 10.68
C PRO A 34 -6.14 -43.33 10.61
N LEU A 35 -5.36 -43.33 9.51
CA LEU A 35 -4.20 -42.46 9.35
C LEU A 35 -4.60 -41.02 9.00
N ALA A 36 -5.73 -40.85 8.30
CA ALA A 36 -6.22 -39.55 7.89
C ALA A 36 -7.76 -39.46 7.92
N PRO A 37 -8.41 -39.73 9.07
CA PRO A 37 -9.86 -39.96 9.11
C PRO A 37 -10.67 -38.67 8.86
N LYS A 38 -10.07 -37.50 9.09
CA LYS A 38 -10.68 -36.19 8.82
C LYS A 38 -10.41 -35.67 7.41
N ALA A 39 -9.61 -36.36 6.60
CA ALA A 39 -9.30 -35.93 5.24
C ALA A 39 -10.51 -36.15 4.30
N PRO A 40 -10.61 -35.41 3.18
CA PRO A 40 -11.67 -35.62 2.21
C PRO A 40 -11.55 -37.02 1.61
N ALA A 41 -12.68 -37.71 1.47
CA ALA A 41 -12.73 -39.02 0.80
C ALA A 41 -12.70 -38.91 -0.73
N LEU A 42 -13.00 -37.72 -1.25
CA LEU A 42 -13.01 -37.46 -2.69
C LEU A 42 -11.58 -37.17 -3.21
N PRO A 43 -11.22 -37.64 -4.42
CA PRO A 43 -9.95 -37.29 -5.05
C PRO A 43 -9.76 -35.77 -5.23
N SER A 44 -10.86 -35.05 -5.43
CA SER A 44 -10.89 -33.59 -5.42
C SER A 44 -12.24 -33.10 -4.92
N TRP A 45 -12.21 -32.25 -3.90
CA TRP A 45 -13.39 -31.62 -3.33
C TRP A 45 -13.53 -30.14 -3.74
N LYS A 46 -12.61 -29.64 -4.59
CA LYS A 46 -12.55 -28.24 -5.03
C LYS A 46 -13.84 -27.76 -5.70
N LEU A 47 -14.57 -28.67 -6.36
CA LEU A 47 -15.87 -28.38 -6.96
C LEU A 47 -16.89 -27.87 -5.93
N TYR A 48 -16.87 -28.43 -4.73
CA TYR A 48 -17.82 -28.12 -3.66
C TYR A 48 -17.46 -26.82 -2.90
N GLN A 49 -16.34 -26.17 -3.25
CA GLN A 49 -16.05 -24.80 -2.82
C GLN A 49 -16.79 -23.75 -3.64
N GLY A 50 -17.41 -24.14 -4.77
CA GLY A 50 -18.17 -23.25 -5.65
C GLY A 50 -19.66 -23.58 -5.78
N ARG A 51 -20.09 -24.78 -5.37
CA ARG A 51 -21.51 -25.20 -5.37
C ARG A 51 -21.81 -26.19 -4.25
N ILE A 52 -23.08 -26.32 -3.90
CA ILE A 52 -23.62 -27.34 -3.00
C ILE A 52 -23.73 -28.69 -3.75
N PRO A 53 -23.44 -29.84 -3.11
CA PRO A 53 -23.64 -31.16 -3.72
C PRO A 53 -25.13 -31.47 -3.97
N THR A 54 -25.41 -32.27 -5.00
CA THR A 54 -26.78 -32.71 -5.32
C THR A 54 -27.20 -33.91 -4.47
N ASP A 55 -28.50 -34.18 -4.34
CA ASP A 55 -28.99 -35.33 -3.58
C ASP A 55 -28.41 -36.66 -4.10
N SER A 56 -28.32 -36.82 -5.42
CA SER A 56 -27.72 -37.99 -6.04
C SER A 56 -26.24 -38.18 -5.69
N GLU A 57 -25.50 -37.09 -5.47
CA GLU A 57 -24.12 -37.14 -4.97
C GLU A 57 -24.09 -37.57 -3.50
N LEU A 58 -24.98 -37.05 -2.66
CA LEU A 58 -25.11 -37.46 -1.25
C LEU A 58 -25.45 -38.94 -1.13
N VAL A 59 -26.44 -39.43 -1.88
CA VAL A 59 -26.82 -40.86 -1.92
C VAL A 59 -25.64 -41.71 -2.36
N ARG A 60 -24.91 -41.28 -3.41
CA ARG A 60 -23.71 -42.01 -3.86
C ARG A 60 -22.66 -42.12 -2.75
N TRP A 61 -22.41 -41.05 -2.01
CA TRP A 61 -21.39 -41.03 -0.96
C TRP A 61 -21.74 -41.90 0.25
N PHE A 62 -22.96 -41.77 0.77
CA PHE A 62 -23.34 -42.39 2.04
C PHE A 62 -24.02 -43.75 1.88
N VAL A 63 -24.73 -44.00 0.78
CA VAL A 63 -25.40 -45.28 0.51
C VAL A 63 -24.50 -46.21 -0.28
N ASN A 64 -23.99 -45.76 -1.43
CA ASN A 64 -23.27 -46.64 -2.36
C ASN A 64 -21.82 -46.83 -1.92
N GLN A 65 -21.11 -45.74 -1.63
CA GLN A 65 -19.69 -45.73 -1.23
C GLN A 65 -19.49 -45.89 0.28
N ARG A 66 -20.57 -45.70 1.07
CA ARG A 66 -20.60 -45.93 2.52
C ARG A 66 -19.54 -45.16 3.31
N PHE A 67 -19.23 -43.93 2.90
CA PHE A 67 -18.38 -43.06 3.72
C PHE A 67 -19.04 -42.79 5.07
N SER A 68 -18.25 -42.81 6.14
CA SER A 68 -18.73 -42.78 7.52
C SER A 68 -18.52 -41.43 8.21
N ALA A 69 -18.06 -40.41 7.49
CA ALA A 69 -17.85 -39.08 8.05
C ALA A 69 -18.20 -37.97 7.04
N LEU A 70 -18.55 -36.79 7.56
CA LEU A 70 -19.04 -35.64 6.81
C LEU A 70 -18.32 -34.37 7.24
N GLY A 71 -18.00 -33.51 6.28
CA GLY A 71 -17.42 -32.18 6.50
C GLY A 71 -18.27 -31.08 5.87
N VAL A 72 -18.27 -29.91 6.51
CA VAL A 72 -18.92 -28.68 6.02
C VAL A 72 -17.87 -27.78 5.39
N VAL A 73 -18.04 -27.46 4.11
CA VAL A 73 -17.19 -26.52 3.37
C VAL A 73 -17.53 -25.09 3.78
N LEU A 74 -16.51 -24.27 4.02
CA LEU A 74 -16.66 -22.90 4.51
C LEU A 74 -16.47 -21.86 3.40
N GLY A 75 -16.70 -20.60 3.76
CA GLY A 75 -16.55 -19.44 2.88
C GLY A 75 -17.80 -19.13 2.07
N ARG A 76 -17.61 -18.57 0.88
CA ARG A 76 -18.70 -17.99 0.07
C ARG A 76 -19.79 -18.98 -0.30
N VAL A 77 -19.44 -20.25 -0.52
CA VAL A 77 -20.40 -21.28 -0.93
C VAL A 77 -21.45 -21.58 0.15
N SER A 78 -21.05 -21.57 1.42
CA SER A 78 -21.93 -21.85 2.56
C SER A 78 -22.32 -20.59 3.34
N ARG A 79 -21.81 -19.42 2.94
CA ARG A 79 -21.91 -18.15 3.68
C ARG A 79 -21.50 -18.30 5.14
N LEU A 80 -20.47 -19.10 5.41
CA LEU A 80 -20.12 -19.55 6.75
C LEU A 80 -18.62 -19.40 7.01
N ILE A 81 -18.24 -18.88 8.18
CA ILE A 81 -16.88 -18.99 8.71
C ILE A 81 -16.93 -19.64 10.09
N VAL A 82 -15.79 -20.17 10.52
CA VAL A 82 -15.66 -20.80 11.83
C VAL A 82 -14.43 -20.26 12.54
N ILE A 83 -14.57 -19.88 13.80
CA ILE A 83 -13.44 -19.72 14.71
C ILE A 83 -13.24 -21.06 15.42
N ASP A 84 -12.24 -21.82 14.96
CA ASP A 84 -11.84 -23.12 15.51
C ASP A 84 -10.78 -22.89 16.60
N ILE A 85 -11.12 -23.20 17.85
CA ILE A 85 -10.21 -23.05 18.98
C ILE A 85 -9.74 -24.43 19.42
N ASP A 86 -8.43 -24.61 19.43
CA ASP A 86 -7.80 -25.88 19.77
C ASP A 86 -6.87 -25.78 21.00
N ASP A 87 -6.80 -24.60 21.65
CA ASP A 87 -6.13 -24.34 22.92
C ASP A 87 -7.09 -23.76 23.99
N PRO A 88 -7.14 -24.32 25.22
CA PRO A 88 -8.06 -23.86 26.27
C PRO A 88 -7.85 -22.41 26.72
N VAL A 89 -6.59 -21.94 26.75
CA VAL A 89 -6.27 -20.56 27.15
C VAL A 89 -6.79 -19.57 26.10
N GLN A 90 -6.70 -19.93 24.81
CA GLN A 90 -7.34 -19.13 23.76
C GLN A 90 -8.86 -19.15 23.84
N ALA A 91 -9.48 -20.24 24.32
CA ALA A 91 -10.93 -20.31 24.46
C ALA A 91 -11.43 -19.33 25.54
N GLU A 92 -10.82 -19.33 26.72
CA GLU A 92 -11.12 -18.39 27.80
C GLU A 92 -10.91 -16.94 27.35
N ARG A 93 -9.78 -16.69 26.68
CA ARG A 93 -9.45 -15.36 26.16
C ARG A 93 -10.47 -14.88 25.12
N PHE A 94 -10.84 -15.72 24.17
CA PHE A 94 -11.80 -15.37 23.14
C PHE A 94 -13.16 -15.04 23.76
N GLN A 95 -13.60 -15.81 24.76
CA GLN A 95 -14.83 -15.56 25.49
C GLN A 95 -14.79 -14.24 26.27
N ALA A 96 -13.66 -13.90 26.89
CA ALA A 96 -13.50 -12.64 27.61
C ALA A 96 -13.47 -11.41 26.69
N GLU A 97 -12.81 -11.51 25.52
CA GLU A 97 -12.69 -10.40 24.57
C GLU A 97 -13.94 -10.24 23.68
N PHE A 98 -14.65 -11.33 23.38
CA PHE A 98 -15.82 -11.36 22.51
C PHE A 98 -17.03 -12.07 23.12
N PRO A 99 -17.49 -11.64 24.31
CA PRO A 99 -18.65 -12.27 24.95
C PRO A 99 -19.91 -12.19 24.06
N ASP A 100 -20.02 -11.16 23.22
CA ASP A 100 -21.12 -11.01 22.28
C ASP A 100 -21.02 -11.92 21.05
N LEU A 101 -19.84 -12.46 20.72
CA LEU A 101 -19.64 -13.36 19.59
C LEU A 101 -19.65 -14.83 19.99
N THR A 102 -19.64 -15.17 21.28
CA THR A 102 -19.83 -16.55 21.75
C THR A 102 -21.31 -16.98 21.75
N GLU A 103 -22.24 -16.01 21.68
CA GLU A 103 -23.67 -16.22 21.46
C GLU A 103 -23.97 -16.56 19.99
N THR A 104 -23.46 -17.70 19.53
CA THR A 104 -23.64 -18.19 18.16
C THR A 104 -23.68 -19.72 18.12
N PHE A 105 -24.04 -20.29 16.98
CA PHE A 105 -24.00 -21.74 16.77
C PHE A 105 -22.61 -22.29 17.12
N THR A 106 -22.54 -23.17 18.11
CA THR A 106 -21.27 -23.64 18.67
C THR A 106 -21.23 -25.15 18.72
N VAL A 107 -20.10 -25.70 18.28
CA VAL A 107 -19.82 -27.13 18.28
C VAL A 107 -18.57 -27.39 19.09
N SER A 108 -18.63 -28.34 20.02
CA SER A 108 -17.46 -28.80 20.76
C SER A 108 -16.64 -29.76 19.89
N SER A 109 -15.32 -29.56 19.85
CA SER A 109 -14.43 -30.40 19.06
C SER A 109 -14.30 -31.80 19.66
N GLY A 110 -14.39 -32.84 18.84
CA GLY A 110 -14.33 -34.22 19.36
C GLY A 110 -13.01 -34.58 20.06
N ASN A 111 -11.90 -33.89 19.78
CA ASN A 111 -10.60 -34.22 20.37
C ASN A 111 -10.34 -33.57 21.73
N ARG A 112 -10.57 -32.26 21.85
CA ARG A 112 -10.19 -31.44 23.01
C ARG A 112 -11.39 -30.85 23.74
N GLN A 113 -12.60 -31.09 23.22
CA GLN A 113 -13.85 -30.55 23.74
C GLN A 113 -13.86 -29.02 23.81
N LEU A 114 -13.15 -28.38 22.88
CA LEU A 114 -13.02 -26.94 22.76
C LEU A 114 -13.95 -26.38 21.68
N PRO A 115 -14.42 -25.13 21.81
CA PRO A 115 -15.50 -24.60 20.97
C PRO A 115 -15.03 -24.24 19.55
N HIS A 116 -15.89 -24.59 18.59
CA HIS A 116 -15.90 -24.05 17.23
C HIS A 116 -17.09 -23.11 17.12
N TYR A 117 -16.84 -21.81 16.99
CA TYR A 117 -17.89 -20.79 16.84
C TYR A 117 -18.19 -20.56 15.36
N TYR A 118 -19.42 -20.82 14.93
CA TYR A 118 -19.85 -20.65 13.55
C TYR A 118 -20.50 -19.29 13.35
N PHE A 119 -20.24 -18.66 12.21
CA PHE A 119 -20.79 -17.35 11.90
C PHE A 119 -21.23 -17.24 10.44
N SER A 120 -22.36 -16.57 10.21
CA SER A 120 -22.83 -16.26 8.87
C SER A 120 -22.14 -15.02 8.30
N LEU A 121 -21.92 -15.00 6.99
CA LEU A 121 -21.32 -13.89 6.26
C LEU A 121 -22.34 -13.15 5.37
N PRO A 122 -22.30 -11.80 5.33
CA PRO A 122 -23.01 -11.02 4.32
C PRO A 122 -22.61 -11.39 2.89
N SER A 123 -23.51 -11.17 1.93
CA SER A 123 -23.35 -11.64 0.56
C SER A 123 -22.16 -11.00 -0.20
N ASP A 124 -21.74 -9.81 0.21
CA ASP A 124 -20.68 -8.99 -0.38
C ASP A 124 -19.30 -9.18 0.29
N VAL A 125 -19.20 -9.99 1.34
CA VAL A 125 -17.98 -10.11 2.15
C VAL A 125 -17.17 -11.37 1.79
N VAL A 126 -15.86 -11.18 1.65
CA VAL A 126 -14.87 -12.25 1.51
C VAL A 126 -13.89 -12.15 2.68
N VAL A 127 -13.70 -13.25 3.40
CA VAL A 127 -12.79 -13.33 4.54
C VAL A 127 -11.64 -14.28 4.19
N THR A 128 -10.40 -13.85 4.47
CA THR A 128 -9.22 -14.69 4.27
C THR A 128 -8.92 -15.47 5.56
N PRO A 129 -8.51 -16.75 5.47
CA PRO A 129 -8.14 -17.53 6.65
C PRO A 129 -7.03 -16.87 7.49
N ARG A 130 -7.09 -17.08 8.81
CA ARG A 130 -6.09 -16.65 9.78
C ARG A 130 -5.86 -17.77 10.78
N ASN A 131 -4.62 -18.02 11.16
CA ASN A 131 -4.28 -18.99 12.20
C ASN A 131 -3.35 -18.30 13.21
N HIS A 132 -3.59 -18.54 14.48
CA HIS A 132 -2.79 -18.02 15.55
C HIS A 132 -2.77 -18.94 16.77
N ALA A 133 -1.60 -19.48 17.15
CA ALA A 133 -1.31 -20.11 18.46
C ALA A 133 -2.50 -20.79 19.18
N GLY A 134 -3.17 -21.76 18.54
CA GLY A 134 -4.26 -22.49 19.17
C GLY A 134 -5.69 -21.98 18.85
N ILE A 135 -5.82 -21.00 17.94
CA ILE A 135 -7.10 -20.48 17.44
C ILE A 135 -6.99 -20.15 15.94
N GLU A 136 -8.00 -20.52 15.16
CA GLU A 136 -8.01 -20.40 13.71
C GLU A 136 -9.34 -19.82 13.20
N LEU A 137 -9.26 -18.73 12.42
CA LEU A 137 -10.36 -18.27 11.58
C LEU A 137 -10.32 -19.06 10.26
N ARG A 138 -11.27 -19.98 10.11
CA ARG A 138 -11.47 -20.78 8.91
C ARG A 138 -12.52 -20.18 7.98
N SER A 139 -12.20 -20.10 6.69
CA SER A 139 -13.06 -19.46 5.66
C SER A 139 -12.89 -20.11 4.27
N ASP A 140 -12.93 -19.34 3.18
CA ASP A 140 -12.90 -19.85 1.80
C ASP A 140 -11.75 -20.86 1.59
N GLY A 141 -12.08 -21.99 0.95
CA GLY A 141 -11.11 -23.04 0.63
C GLY A 141 -10.78 -23.99 1.79
N GLN A 142 -11.50 -23.91 2.92
CA GLN A 142 -11.37 -24.80 4.06
C GLN A 142 -12.70 -25.49 4.38
N TYR A 143 -12.66 -26.50 5.25
CA TYR A 143 -13.83 -27.21 5.77
C TYR A 143 -13.60 -27.57 7.25
N VAL A 144 -14.67 -27.92 7.94
CA VAL A 144 -14.66 -28.48 9.31
C VAL A 144 -15.44 -29.79 9.32
N VAL A 145 -15.17 -30.66 10.29
CA VAL A 145 -16.03 -31.84 10.51
C VAL A 145 -17.43 -31.35 10.88
N ALA A 146 -18.45 -31.95 10.27
CA ALA A 146 -19.83 -31.53 10.48
C ALA A 146 -20.29 -31.81 11.93
N PRO A 147 -21.24 -31.03 12.47
CA PRO A 147 -21.83 -31.32 13.77
C PRO A 147 -22.46 -32.73 13.79
N LEU A 148 -22.51 -33.36 14.97
CA LEU A 148 -23.07 -34.69 15.23
C LEU A 148 -22.34 -35.86 14.54
N VAL A 149 -21.26 -35.59 13.80
CA VAL A 149 -20.41 -36.64 13.22
C VAL A 149 -19.50 -37.20 14.30
N SER A 150 -19.33 -38.52 14.31
CA SER A 150 -18.37 -39.21 15.18
C SER A 150 -17.21 -39.78 14.35
N ILE A 151 -15.98 -39.57 14.80
CA ILE A 151 -14.75 -40.16 14.22
C ILE A 151 -13.90 -40.65 15.38
N ASN A 152 -13.40 -41.88 15.33
CA ASN A 152 -12.61 -42.50 16.40
C ASN A 152 -13.28 -42.39 17.79
N ASN A 153 -14.58 -42.72 17.87
CA ASN A 153 -15.42 -42.60 19.07
C ASN A 153 -15.51 -41.18 19.68
N LYS A 154 -15.21 -40.15 18.89
CA LYS A 154 -15.29 -38.75 19.30
C LYS A 154 -16.31 -38.01 18.45
N THR A 155 -17.26 -37.39 19.11
CA THR A 155 -18.39 -36.70 18.47
C THR A 155 -18.18 -35.19 18.48
N TRP A 156 -18.50 -34.53 17.36
CA TRP A 156 -18.56 -33.07 17.30
C TRP A 156 -19.93 -32.62 17.80
N GLU A 157 -20.04 -32.43 19.12
CA GLU A 157 -21.31 -32.19 19.79
C GLU A 157 -21.76 -30.73 19.68
N ILE A 158 -23.06 -30.51 19.46
CA ILE A 158 -23.62 -29.16 19.45
C ILE A 158 -23.81 -28.72 20.90
N THR A 159 -23.07 -27.69 21.32
CA THR A 159 -23.16 -27.15 22.68
C THR A 159 -24.03 -25.90 22.76
N ASN A 160 -24.19 -25.17 21.65
CA ASN A 160 -25.11 -24.05 21.55
C ASN A 160 -25.92 -24.13 20.24
N PRO A 161 -27.19 -24.59 20.28
CA PRO A 161 -27.99 -24.87 19.09
C PRO A 161 -28.75 -23.64 18.54
N VAL A 162 -28.17 -22.44 18.62
CA VAL A 162 -28.74 -21.22 17.99
C VAL A 162 -28.31 -21.10 16.53
N HIS A 163 -28.96 -20.26 15.73
CA HIS A 163 -28.48 -19.99 14.36
C HIS A 163 -27.11 -19.27 14.38
N PRO A 164 -26.24 -19.51 13.38
CA PRO A 164 -24.98 -18.78 13.29
C PRO A 164 -25.24 -17.27 13.20
N LYS A 165 -24.63 -16.52 14.11
CA LYS A 165 -24.73 -15.06 14.17
C LYS A 165 -24.17 -14.46 12.88
N LEU A 166 -24.92 -13.52 12.29
CA LEU A 166 -24.49 -12.77 11.13
C LEU A 166 -23.42 -11.75 11.55
N LEU A 167 -22.22 -11.86 10.99
CA LEU A 167 -21.14 -10.92 11.30
C LEU A 167 -21.35 -9.59 10.59
N THR A 168 -21.34 -8.51 11.36
CA THR A 168 -21.29 -7.15 10.82
C THR A 168 -19.87 -6.80 10.36
N LYS A 169 -19.75 -5.72 9.59
CA LYS A 169 -18.43 -5.15 9.24
C LYS A 169 -17.62 -4.75 10.49
N SER A 170 -18.29 -4.40 11.60
CA SER A 170 -17.62 -4.09 12.87
C SER A 170 -17.02 -5.34 13.50
N ASP A 171 -17.79 -6.42 13.58
CA ASP A 171 -17.38 -7.69 14.17
C ASP A 171 -16.18 -8.28 13.43
N LEU A 172 -16.20 -8.22 12.09
CA LEU A 172 -15.07 -8.62 11.27
C LEU A 172 -13.82 -7.80 11.55
N ARG A 173 -13.93 -6.48 11.74
CA ARG A 173 -12.77 -5.65 12.10
C ARG A 173 -12.23 -6.01 13.49
N ARG A 174 -13.12 -6.27 14.46
CA ARG A 174 -12.76 -6.69 15.81
C ARG A 174 -12.04 -8.05 15.81
N LEU A 175 -12.62 -9.07 15.16
CA LEU A 175 -12.02 -10.38 14.98
C LEU A 175 -10.66 -10.30 14.27
N LEU A 176 -10.57 -9.59 13.16
CA LEU A 176 -9.30 -9.43 12.43
C LEU A 176 -8.24 -8.69 13.26
N SER A 177 -8.66 -7.77 14.15
CA SER A 177 -7.75 -7.11 15.09
C SER A 177 -7.26 -8.07 16.18
N PHE A 178 -8.13 -8.93 16.71
CA PHE A 178 -7.74 -9.98 17.66
C PHE A 178 -6.68 -10.91 17.07
N PHE A 179 -6.92 -11.48 15.88
CA PHE A 179 -5.93 -12.33 15.22
C PHE A 179 -4.62 -11.57 14.92
N ARG A 180 -4.65 -10.23 14.73
CA ARG A 180 -3.42 -9.42 14.58
C ARG A 180 -2.66 -9.23 15.90
N LEU A 181 -3.35 -8.89 16.99
CA LEU A 181 -2.75 -8.63 18.31
C LEU A 181 -2.20 -9.91 18.95
N SER A 182 -2.91 -11.02 18.80
CA SER A 182 -2.47 -12.31 19.32
C SER A 182 -1.21 -12.79 18.60
N THR A 183 -1.12 -12.59 17.27
CA THR A 183 0.11 -12.87 16.48
C THR A 183 1.34 -12.13 16.99
N TYR A 184 1.13 -10.97 17.61
CA TYR A 184 2.16 -10.19 18.26
C TYR A 184 2.57 -10.74 19.64
N GLN A 185 1.60 -11.15 20.47
CA GLN A 185 1.87 -11.70 21.80
C GLN A 185 2.54 -13.08 21.78
N SER A 186 2.23 -13.95 20.83
CA SER A 186 2.93 -15.26 20.71
C SER A 186 4.35 -15.11 20.19
N PHE A 187 4.62 -14.03 19.45
CA PHE A 187 5.96 -13.62 19.08
C PHE A 187 6.75 -13.14 20.30
N GLU A 188 6.13 -12.39 21.23
CA GLU A 188 6.74 -11.99 22.50
C GLU A 188 6.93 -13.16 23.48
N LYS A 189 5.99 -14.11 23.57
CA LYS A 189 6.09 -15.28 24.47
C LYS A 189 7.19 -16.25 24.03
N SER A 190 7.41 -16.40 22.72
CA SER A 190 8.56 -17.17 22.19
C SER A 190 9.91 -16.47 22.43
N LEU A 191 9.90 -15.20 22.84
CA LEU A 191 11.10 -14.40 23.15
C LEU A 191 11.37 -14.28 24.66
N LYS A 192 10.53 -14.86 25.53
CA LYS A 192 10.66 -14.75 26.98
C LYS A 192 10.80 -16.12 27.66
N THR A 193 12.04 -16.58 27.77
CA THR A 193 12.59 -17.08 29.05
C THR A 193 13.54 -16.01 29.60
N PRO A 194 13.64 -15.88 30.94
CA PRO A 194 13.40 -14.61 31.59
C PRO A 194 14.62 -13.68 31.56
N SER A 195 14.35 -12.44 31.22
CA SER A 195 15.09 -11.31 31.77
C SER A 195 14.04 -10.28 32.13
N ASP A 196 13.99 -9.94 33.41
CA ASP A 196 13.40 -8.70 33.94
C ASP A 196 14.12 -7.49 33.32
N ALA A 197 13.93 -7.29 32.01
CA ALA A 197 14.42 -6.13 31.31
C ALA A 197 13.41 -5.00 31.54
N ILE A 198 13.60 -4.32 32.68
CA ILE A 198 13.42 -2.88 32.79
C ILE A 198 13.72 -2.24 31.44
N LEU A 199 12.80 -1.41 30.94
CA LEU A 199 12.97 -0.51 29.80
C LEU A 199 14.44 -0.10 29.66
N THR A 200 15.17 -0.73 28.73
CA THR A 200 16.62 -0.50 28.66
C THR A 200 16.84 0.93 28.16
N PRO A 201 17.60 1.75 28.88
CA PRO A 201 17.96 3.08 28.41
C PRO A 201 18.69 2.93 27.06
N SER A 202 18.53 3.92 26.18
CA SER A 202 19.39 4.10 25.00
C SER A 202 20.87 3.80 25.36
N SER A 203 21.68 3.26 24.45
CA SER A 203 23.09 3.01 24.78
C SER A 203 23.88 4.35 24.86
N ILE A 204 24.91 4.44 25.70
CA ILE A 204 25.80 5.63 25.78
C ILE A 204 26.26 6.12 24.39
N PRO A 205 26.70 5.24 23.46
CA PRO A 205 27.05 5.66 22.10
C PRO A 205 25.92 6.36 21.34
N SER A 206 24.67 5.93 21.53
CA SER A 206 23.51 6.55 20.86
C SER A 206 23.20 7.95 21.38
N LEU A 207 23.40 8.19 22.68
CA LEU A 207 23.20 9.49 23.31
C LEU A 207 24.28 10.49 22.86
N ILE A 208 25.53 10.04 22.79
CA ILE A 208 26.67 10.81 22.27
C ILE A 208 26.45 11.17 20.79
N ALA A 209 26.02 10.22 19.97
CA ALA A 209 25.72 10.47 18.56
C ALA A 209 24.58 11.50 18.37
N ARG A 210 23.58 11.48 19.25
CA ARG A 210 22.49 12.47 19.27
C ARG A 210 23.02 13.86 19.63
N TYR A 211 23.85 13.98 20.66
CA TYR A 211 24.51 15.23 21.03
C TYR A 211 25.30 15.82 19.85
N HIS A 212 26.16 15.02 19.20
CA HIS A 212 26.97 15.52 18.09
C HIS A 212 26.12 16.08 16.95
N ARG A 213 25.05 15.37 16.53
CA ARG A 213 24.12 15.83 15.48
C ARG A 213 23.45 17.15 15.82
N LEU A 214 23.01 17.33 17.06
CA LEU A 214 22.32 18.56 17.48
C LEU A 214 23.31 19.71 17.64
N ALA A 215 24.54 19.44 18.08
CA ALA A 215 25.54 20.47 18.35
C ALA A 215 25.98 21.20 17.08
N ASP A 216 25.98 20.52 15.94
CA ASP A 216 26.31 21.16 14.64
C ASP A 216 25.20 22.09 14.14
N LYS A 217 23.96 21.91 14.62
CA LYS A 217 22.77 22.65 14.17
C LYS A 217 22.32 23.76 15.12
N HIS A 218 22.31 23.48 16.42
CA HIS A 218 21.70 24.34 17.44
C HIS A 218 22.72 24.98 18.38
N GLY A 219 24.01 24.69 18.19
CA GLY A 219 25.08 25.06 19.09
C GLY A 219 25.26 24.09 20.26
N ARG A 220 26.47 24.12 20.83
CA ARG A 220 26.97 23.20 21.86
C ARG A 220 26.03 23.05 23.06
N ASN A 221 25.54 24.17 23.60
CA ASN A 221 24.75 24.19 24.84
C ASN A 221 23.31 23.74 24.64
N ASN A 222 22.65 24.24 23.59
CA ASN A 222 21.28 23.82 23.26
C ASN A 222 21.24 22.32 22.94
N ALA A 223 22.24 21.81 22.23
CA ALA A 223 22.36 20.38 21.95
C ALA A 223 22.51 19.54 23.22
N LEU A 224 23.31 20.00 24.19
CA LEU A 224 23.45 19.32 25.47
C LEU A 224 22.13 19.32 26.24
N PHE A 225 21.45 20.47 26.32
CA PHE A 225 20.17 20.61 27.00
C PHE A 225 19.09 19.70 26.40
N TYR A 226 18.91 19.71 25.07
CA TYR A 226 17.94 18.85 24.39
C TYR A 226 18.26 17.36 24.53
N THR A 227 19.55 17.00 24.46
CA THR A 227 19.97 15.60 24.64
C THR A 227 19.75 15.13 26.08
N ALA A 228 19.99 16.00 27.07
CA ALA A 228 19.72 15.70 28.48
C ALA A 228 18.21 15.57 28.77
N CYS A 229 17.37 16.44 28.21
CA CYS A 229 15.90 16.31 28.31
C CYS A 229 15.41 15.00 27.68
N TYR A 230 15.95 14.63 26.52
CA TYR A 230 15.64 13.37 25.84
C TYR A 230 16.00 12.15 26.69
N ALA A 231 17.17 12.15 27.35
CA ALA A 231 17.62 11.07 28.22
C ALA A 231 16.75 10.97 29.48
N ARG A 232 16.46 12.10 30.13
CA ARG A 232 15.56 12.19 31.29
C ARG A 232 14.20 11.57 30.98
N ASP A 233 13.60 11.96 29.85
CA ASP A 233 12.27 11.49 29.44
C ASP A 233 12.25 9.97 29.12
N ARG A 234 13.42 9.32 29.03
CA ARG A 234 13.60 7.88 28.77
C ARG A 234 14.20 7.13 29.97
N GLY A 235 14.10 7.70 31.17
CA GLY A 235 14.46 7.04 32.43
C GLY A 235 15.96 7.02 32.76
N TRP A 236 16.79 7.79 32.04
CA TRP A 236 18.18 7.96 32.46
C TRP A 236 18.27 8.80 33.72
N THR A 237 19.24 8.51 34.58
CA THR A 237 19.57 9.36 35.72
C THR A 237 20.45 10.53 35.29
N GLN A 238 20.39 11.63 36.05
CA GLN A 238 21.26 12.79 35.83
C GLN A 238 22.75 12.39 35.82
N TYR A 239 23.14 11.48 36.71
CA TYR A 239 24.50 10.96 36.81
C TYR A 239 24.93 10.21 35.53
N GLN A 240 24.08 9.33 35.00
CA GLN A 240 24.38 8.59 33.76
C GLN A 240 24.58 9.53 32.56
N VAL A 241 23.77 10.59 32.46
CA VAL A 241 23.89 11.61 31.40
C VAL A 241 25.17 12.44 31.58
N GLN A 242 25.51 12.79 32.82
CA GLN A 242 26.77 13.50 33.11
C GLN A 242 27.99 12.66 32.72
N GLN A 243 28.02 11.37 33.06
CA GLN A 243 29.09 10.46 32.67
C GLN A 243 29.20 10.32 31.14
N ALA A 244 28.07 10.26 30.44
CA ALA A 244 28.04 10.09 28.99
C ALA A 244 28.44 11.36 28.21
N LEU A 245 27.99 12.55 28.64
CA LEU A 245 28.02 13.75 27.81
C LEU A 245 28.99 14.85 28.29
N SER A 246 29.40 14.88 29.56
CA SER A 246 30.20 16.02 30.07
C SER A 246 31.57 16.11 29.39
N HIS A 247 32.26 14.97 29.22
CA HIS A 247 33.55 14.92 28.54
C HIS A 247 33.42 15.23 27.03
N VAL A 248 32.38 14.69 26.39
CA VAL A 248 32.08 14.91 24.97
C VAL A 248 31.74 16.38 24.71
N HIS A 249 31.06 17.02 25.64
CA HIS A 249 30.72 18.44 25.57
C HIS A 249 31.95 19.33 25.74
N ALA A 250 32.83 19.01 26.68
CA ALA A 250 34.05 19.78 26.95
C ALA A 250 35.07 19.75 25.81
N THR A 251 35.10 18.64 25.05
CA THR A 251 36.02 18.42 23.92
C THR A 251 35.49 18.97 22.59
N LYS A 252 34.21 19.32 22.47
CA LYS A 252 33.64 19.89 21.24
C LYS A 252 34.09 21.35 21.07
N PRO A 253 34.71 21.74 19.93
CA PRO A 253 35.16 23.11 19.69
C PRO A 253 33.98 24.09 19.59
N ALA A 254 34.19 25.32 20.05
CA ALA A 254 33.22 26.39 19.87
C ALA A 254 33.15 26.79 18.38
N VAL A 255 31.95 27.10 17.89
CA VAL A 255 31.78 27.71 16.56
C VAL A 255 32.43 29.11 16.61
N SER A 256 33.24 29.43 15.61
CA SER A 256 34.18 30.57 15.62
C SER A 256 33.54 31.89 16.05
N ALA A 257 34.27 32.64 16.91
CA ALA A 257 33.98 33.96 17.50
C ALA A 257 33.55 34.00 18.99
N HIS A 258 33.82 32.95 19.77
CA HIS A 258 33.68 33.00 21.24
C HIS A 258 35.03 33.18 21.96
N PRO A 259 35.06 33.86 23.13
CA PRO A 259 36.26 34.00 23.97
C PRO A 259 36.91 32.65 24.31
N THR A 260 38.18 32.68 24.68
CA THR A 260 38.95 31.49 25.10
C THR A 260 38.36 30.86 26.37
N GLU A 261 37.44 29.92 26.18
CA GLU A 261 36.89 29.08 27.25
C GLU A 261 37.87 27.97 27.61
N THR A 262 38.15 27.80 28.90
CA THR A 262 38.94 26.66 29.38
C THR A 262 38.09 25.38 29.38
N ARG A 263 38.74 24.23 29.20
CA ARG A 263 38.08 22.92 29.26
C ARG A 263 37.30 22.72 30.58
N LYS A 264 37.86 23.17 31.70
CA LYS A 264 37.24 23.11 33.02
C LYS A 264 35.95 23.93 33.08
N HIS A 265 35.93 25.12 32.45
CA HIS A 265 34.72 25.94 32.35
C HIS A 265 33.61 25.22 31.58
N ARG A 266 33.94 24.55 30.48
CA ARG A 266 32.99 23.76 29.68
C ARG A 266 32.44 22.54 30.41
N GLU A 267 33.25 21.90 31.25
CA GLU A 267 32.80 20.79 32.10
C GLU A 267 31.78 21.28 33.16
N TYR A 268 32.03 22.42 33.80
CA TYR A 268 31.07 23.03 34.74
C TYR A 268 29.78 23.48 34.04
N GLU A 269 29.90 24.08 32.85
CA GLU A 269 28.75 24.46 32.03
C GLU A 269 27.92 23.24 31.62
N ALA A 270 28.58 22.12 31.27
CA ALA A 270 27.89 20.88 30.96
C ALA A 270 27.07 20.37 32.15
N GLN A 271 27.69 20.35 33.33
CA GLN A 271 27.03 19.93 34.57
C GLN A 271 25.82 20.80 34.88
N ARG A 272 25.92 22.13 34.76
CA ARG A 272 24.80 23.05 34.99
C ARG A 272 23.68 22.87 33.97
N THR A 273 24.01 22.67 32.69
CA THR A 273 23.03 22.45 31.64
C THR A 273 22.25 21.15 31.84
N ILE A 274 22.95 20.07 32.21
CA ILE A 274 22.33 18.78 32.53
C ILE A 274 21.47 18.92 33.79
N ALA A 275 21.98 19.54 34.86
CA ALA A 275 21.20 19.78 36.08
C ALA A 275 19.92 20.58 35.79
N SER A 276 20.01 21.61 34.93
CA SER A 276 18.85 22.37 34.48
C SER A 276 17.82 21.50 33.75
N ALA A 277 18.26 20.62 32.84
CA ALA A 277 17.37 19.68 32.16
C ALA A 277 16.67 18.71 33.13
N PHE A 278 17.33 18.30 34.21
CA PHE A 278 16.80 17.39 35.22
C PHE A 278 16.05 18.09 36.38
N SER A 279 16.06 19.42 36.44
CA SER A 279 15.32 20.20 37.45
C SER A 279 13.80 20.03 37.38
N ARG A 280 13.28 19.58 36.22
CA ARG A 280 11.86 19.31 35.99
C ARG A 280 11.66 17.80 35.86
N PRO A 281 10.53 17.25 36.33
CA PRO A 281 10.23 15.82 36.16
C PRO A 281 10.18 15.45 34.67
N ALA A 282 10.35 14.15 34.39
CA ALA A 282 10.20 13.61 33.04
C ALA A 282 8.86 14.06 32.45
N ARG A 283 8.88 14.54 31.21
CA ARG A 283 7.65 14.92 30.52
C ARG A 283 6.80 13.65 30.41
N GLN A 284 5.56 13.70 30.89
CA GLN A 284 4.57 12.67 30.60
C GLN A 284 4.57 12.47 29.08
N PRO A 285 4.71 11.24 28.57
CA PRO A 285 4.57 11.01 27.15
C PRO A 285 3.23 11.64 26.76
N HIS A 286 3.24 12.58 25.81
CA HIS A 286 1.98 13.04 25.27
C HIS A 286 1.21 11.79 24.89
N ASN A 287 0.03 11.64 25.50
CA ASN A 287 -0.88 10.55 25.24
C ASN A 287 -1.46 10.78 23.83
N THR A 288 -0.58 10.80 22.83
CA THR A 288 -0.94 10.67 21.43
C THR A 288 -1.49 9.27 21.35
N HIS A 289 -2.80 9.12 21.23
CA HIS A 289 -3.47 7.88 20.81
C HIS A 289 -2.49 7.05 20.01
N LYS A 290 -2.11 5.83 20.44
CA LYS A 290 -1.03 5.03 19.80
C LYS A 290 -1.23 5.02 18.29
N VAL A 291 -0.58 5.95 17.59
CA VAL A 291 -0.68 6.06 16.15
C VAL A 291 0.39 5.11 15.66
N TYR A 292 -0.04 3.91 15.25
CA TYR A 292 0.83 2.85 14.73
C TYR A 292 1.35 3.17 13.32
N GLN A 293 1.64 4.44 13.04
CA GLN A 293 1.93 4.99 11.73
C GLN A 293 2.75 6.29 11.84
N LEU A 294 3.50 6.61 10.80
CA LEU A 294 4.34 7.80 10.74
C LEU A 294 3.51 9.09 10.62
N PRO A 295 3.93 10.19 11.29
CA PRO A 295 3.36 11.51 11.04
C PRO A 295 3.51 11.94 9.57
N ASN A 296 2.55 12.70 9.06
CA ASN A 296 2.53 13.17 7.67
C ASN A 296 3.80 13.96 7.33
N ALA A 297 4.29 14.80 8.25
CA ALA A 297 5.53 15.55 8.08
C ALA A 297 6.76 14.64 7.80
N VAL A 298 6.89 13.55 8.57
CA VAL A 298 7.97 12.57 8.40
C VAL A 298 7.85 11.86 7.04
N ARG A 299 6.64 11.43 6.67
CA ARG A 299 6.38 10.77 5.38
C ARG A 299 6.75 11.67 4.22
N GLU A 300 6.29 12.92 4.22
CA GLU A 300 6.51 13.85 3.11
C GLU A 300 7.99 14.18 2.90
N ILE A 301 8.77 14.38 3.97
CA ILE A 301 10.22 14.57 3.86
C ILE A 301 10.91 13.33 3.30
N LEU A 302 10.58 12.13 3.79
CA LEU A 302 11.14 10.89 3.25
C LEU A 302 10.83 10.73 1.76
N LEU A 303 9.61 11.05 1.33
CA LEU A 303 9.22 11.00 -0.09
C LEU A 303 9.97 12.03 -0.95
N GLN A 304 10.18 13.24 -0.44
CA GLN A 304 10.95 14.29 -1.11
C GLN A 304 12.41 13.87 -1.29
N MET A 305 13.00 13.21 -0.29
CA MET A 305 14.35 12.64 -0.32
C MET A 305 14.46 11.36 -1.16
N ARG A 306 13.40 10.92 -1.86
CA ARG A 306 13.37 9.66 -2.62
C ARG A 306 13.55 8.40 -1.76
N LEU A 307 13.22 8.50 -0.47
CA LEU A 307 13.27 7.42 0.51
C LEU A 307 11.89 6.78 0.73
N ASP A 308 11.12 6.58 -0.34
CA ASP A 308 9.76 6.02 -0.24
C ASP A 308 9.73 4.60 0.33
N ASN A 309 10.71 3.77 0.00
CA ASN A 309 10.82 2.44 0.58
C ASN A 309 11.14 2.50 2.08
N VAL A 310 11.88 3.51 2.55
CA VAL A 310 12.12 3.72 3.99
C VAL A 310 10.83 4.10 4.69
N ALA A 311 10.07 5.05 4.14
CA ALA A 311 8.76 5.45 4.67
C ALA A 311 7.79 4.26 4.73
N ARG A 312 7.72 3.46 3.67
CA ARG A 312 6.89 2.25 3.59
C ARG A 312 7.30 1.19 4.61
N VAL A 313 8.61 0.94 4.77
CA VAL A 313 9.12 -0.04 5.74
C VAL A 313 8.83 0.43 7.17
N LEU A 314 9.07 1.71 7.48
CA LEU A 314 8.78 2.26 8.80
C LEU A 314 7.28 2.22 9.12
N ASP A 315 6.41 2.72 8.24
CA ASP A 315 4.95 2.60 8.41
C ASP A 315 4.54 1.13 8.53
N GLY A 316 5.09 0.24 7.70
CA GLY A 316 4.76 -1.18 7.71
C GLY A 316 5.17 -1.87 9.00
N LEU A 317 6.35 -1.54 9.56
CA LEU A 317 6.81 -2.07 10.85
C LEU A 317 5.95 -1.52 11.99
N MET A 318 5.63 -0.23 12.00
CA MET A 318 4.74 0.35 13.02
C MET A 318 3.33 -0.25 12.95
N MET A 319 2.77 -0.41 11.74
CA MET A 319 1.48 -1.06 11.50
C MET A 319 1.51 -2.55 11.88
N ALA A 320 2.67 -3.18 11.76
CA ALA A 320 2.88 -4.54 12.22
C ALA A 320 3.03 -4.63 13.74
N GLY A 321 3.12 -3.51 14.46
CA GLY A 321 3.17 -3.44 15.92
C GLY A 321 4.55 -3.14 16.51
N PHE A 322 5.58 -2.89 15.68
CA PHE A 322 6.94 -2.68 16.18
C PHE A 322 7.03 -1.39 17.01
N GLU A 323 7.41 -1.54 18.27
CA GLU A 323 7.52 -0.43 19.21
C GLU A 323 8.90 0.23 19.16
N PRO A 324 9.00 1.55 19.44
CA PRO A 324 10.29 2.23 19.54
C PRO A 324 11.26 1.53 20.49
N GLY A 325 12.52 1.38 20.09
CA GLY A 325 13.55 0.68 20.87
C GLY A 325 13.55 -0.84 20.71
N GLN A 326 12.51 -1.44 20.13
CA GLN A 326 12.44 -2.89 19.92
C GLN A 326 13.55 -3.36 18.96
N GLN A 327 14.21 -4.45 19.35
CA GLN A 327 15.22 -5.11 18.53
C GLN A 327 14.59 -6.10 17.55
N PHE A 328 15.08 -6.14 16.32
CA PHE A 328 14.59 -7.06 15.30
C PHE A 328 15.68 -7.47 14.31
N THR A 329 15.44 -8.56 13.58
CA THR A 329 16.33 -9.05 12.52
C THR A 329 15.68 -8.87 11.15
N VAL A 330 16.46 -8.98 10.07
CA VAL A 330 15.92 -8.97 8.70
C VAL A 330 14.83 -10.03 8.52
N LYS A 331 14.99 -11.20 9.13
CA LYS A 331 14.03 -12.30 9.03
C LYS A 331 12.68 -11.92 9.64
N THR A 332 12.70 -11.37 10.86
CA THR A 332 11.49 -11.04 11.62
C THR A 332 10.77 -9.84 11.02
N ALA A 333 11.51 -8.81 10.59
CA ALA A 333 10.95 -7.69 9.84
C ALA A 333 10.35 -8.13 8.49
N TYR A 334 11.00 -9.02 7.74
CA TYR A 334 10.47 -9.50 6.46
C TYR A 334 9.15 -10.27 6.64
N GLN A 335 9.07 -11.15 7.63
CA GLN A 335 7.85 -11.91 7.94
C GLN A 335 6.68 -10.98 8.25
N ALA A 336 6.91 -9.94 9.05
CA ALA A 336 5.91 -8.93 9.36
C ALA A 336 5.49 -8.10 8.13
N LEU A 337 6.46 -7.71 7.30
CA LEU A 337 6.25 -6.81 6.17
C LEU A 337 5.66 -7.48 4.91
N GLN A 338 5.68 -8.81 4.84
CA GLN A 338 5.11 -9.57 3.73
C GLN A 338 3.61 -9.31 3.54
N LEU A 339 2.87 -9.10 4.64
CA LEU A 339 1.44 -8.78 4.63
C LEU A 339 1.12 -7.43 3.98
N PHE A 340 2.10 -6.53 3.90
CA PHE A 340 1.99 -5.20 3.31
C PHE A 340 2.52 -5.14 1.87
N GLY A 341 2.90 -6.30 1.30
CA GLY A 341 3.47 -6.40 -0.04
C GLY A 341 4.89 -5.82 -0.16
N ILE A 342 5.62 -5.70 0.95
CA ILE A 342 7.01 -5.23 0.94
C ILE A 342 7.94 -6.44 0.85
N GLY A 343 8.66 -6.52 -0.27
CA GLY A 343 9.55 -7.65 -0.57
C GLY A 343 10.85 -7.63 0.25
N ARG A 344 11.45 -8.82 0.38
CA ARG A 344 12.73 -9.01 1.09
C ARG A 344 13.84 -8.12 0.57
N ASN A 345 13.94 -7.96 -0.75
CA ASN A 345 14.97 -7.11 -1.37
C ASN A 345 14.78 -5.65 -1.00
N THR A 346 13.54 -5.14 -1.02
CA THR A 346 13.23 -3.77 -0.58
C THR A 346 13.62 -3.53 0.87
N LEU A 347 13.31 -4.48 1.76
CA LEU A 347 13.72 -4.40 3.16
C LEU A 347 15.24 -4.42 3.29
N ILE A 348 15.91 -5.34 2.60
CA ILE A 348 17.38 -5.44 2.62
C ILE A 348 18.02 -4.16 2.11
N ASP A 349 17.51 -3.58 1.02
CA ASP A 349 18.04 -2.33 0.45
C ASP A 349 17.88 -1.18 1.43
N VAL A 350 16.71 -1.05 2.07
CA VAL A 350 16.46 -0.04 3.12
C VAL A 350 17.44 -0.21 4.29
N LEU A 351 17.64 -1.43 4.78
CA LEU A 351 18.55 -1.71 5.89
C LEU A 351 20.04 -1.63 5.49
N LYS A 352 20.38 -1.86 4.22
CA LYS A 352 21.73 -1.76 3.64
C LYS A 352 22.16 -0.35 3.30
N SER A 353 21.29 0.66 3.44
CA SER A 353 21.59 2.07 3.17
C SER A 353 22.69 2.68 4.07
N TYR A 354 23.63 1.89 4.61
CA TYR A 354 24.68 2.30 5.53
C TYR A 354 26.08 1.76 5.15
N PRO A 355 27.15 2.56 5.31
CA PRO A 355 28.54 2.10 5.28
C PRO A 355 28.90 1.36 6.58
N SER A 356 29.50 0.17 6.48
CA SER A 356 30.12 -0.47 7.64
C SER A 356 31.44 0.25 7.93
N PRO A 357 31.82 0.51 9.20
CA PRO A 357 33.19 0.86 9.52
C PRO A 357 34.04 -0.40 9.29
N GLN A 358 34.56 -0.57 8.08
CA GLN A 358 35.69 -1.45 7.85
C GLN A 358 36.96 -0.61 7.94
N PRO A 359 38.05 -1.14 8.53
CA PRO A 359 39.35 -0.49 8.49
C PRO A 359 39.73 -0.22 7.01
N PRO A 360 40.36 0.92 6.72
CA PRO A 360 40.63 1.32 5.34
C PRO A 360 41.55 0.30 4.68
N HIS A 361 41.03 -0.42 3.69
CA HIS A 361 41.89 -1.11 2.72
C HIS A 361 42.39 -0.04 1.73
N PRO A 362 43.70 0.06 1.46
CA PRO A 362 44.30 1.19 0.73
C PRO A 362 43.89 1.33 -0.76
N ALA A 363 42.98 0.51 -1.27
CA ALA A 363 42.70 0.40 -2.70
C ALA A 363 41.53 1.26 -3.24
N ASN A 364 40.76 1.97 -2.41
CA ASN A 364 39.57 2.70 -2.88
C ASN A 364 39.55 4.18 -2.45
N ALA A 365 40.59 4.92 -2.83
CA ALA A 365 40.66 6.37 -2.64
C ALA A 365 39.75 7.17 -3.61
N ALA A 366 39.14 6.54 -4.62
CA ALA A 366 38.44 7.23 -5.70
C ALA A 366 36.90 7.35 -5.57
N THR A 367 36.29 6.90 -4.47
CA THR A 367 34.81 6.85 -4.35
C THR A 367 34.20 7.79 -3.31
N ARG A 368 34.94 8.81 -2.84
CA ARG A 368 34.51 9.69 -1.74
C ARG A 368 33.46 10.78 -2.06
N TYR A 369 32.85 10.79 -3.26
CA TYR A 369 31.91 11.86 -3.66
C TYR A 369 30.41 11.49 -3.65
N ALA A 370 29.97 10.47 -2.88
CA ALA A 370 28.55 10.10 -2.82
C ALA A 370 27.99 9.77 -1.42
N ASP A 371 28.72 10.03 -0.32
CA ASP A 371 28.35 9.50 1.00
C ASP A 371 27.64 10.48 1.97
N GLU A 372 27.32 11.71 1.56
CA GLU A 372 26.72 12.70 2.48
C GLU A 372 25.20 12.56 2.76
N THR A 373 24.47 11.56 2.22
CA THR A 373 23.01 11.46 2.44
C THR A 373 22.51 10.18 3.11
N LYS A 374 23.38 9.32 3.65
CA LYS A 374 22.95 8.07 4.33
C LYS A 374 22.68 8.29 5.82
N LYS A 375 21.60 9.01 6.13
CA LYS A 375 21.08 9.08 7.51
C LYS A 375 20.52 7.71 7.91
N CYS A 376 21.08 7.09 8.97
CA CYS A 376 20.57 5.82 9.49
C CYS A 376 19.26 6.06 10.25
N PHE A 377 18.19 5.36 9.86
CA PHE A 377 16.92 5.37 10.58
C PHE A 377 16.79 4.23 11.59
N PHE A 378 17.68 3.22 11.55
CA PHE A 378 17.65 2.07 12.46
C PHE A 378 18.97 1.98 13.24
N GLY A 379 18.92 1.66 14.53
CA GLY A 379 20.13 1.40 15.32
C GLY A 379 20.78 0.07 14.94
N ARG A 380 22.10 -0.08 15.14
CA ARG A 380 22.85 -1.34 14.88
C ARG A 380 23.60 -1.77 16.13
N VAL A 381 23.52 -3.06 16.48
CA VAL A 381 24.33 -3.67 17.55
C VAL A 381 24.96 -4.95 17.00
N ALA A 382 26.22 -5.21 17.34
CA ALA A 382 26.92 -6.46 17.03
C ALA A 382 27.07 -7.28 18.33
N ASN A 383 26.74 -8.58 18.29
CA ASN A 383 27.07 -9.49 19.38
C ASN A 383 28.39 -10.21 19.11
N SER A 384 29.25 -10.26 20.13
CA SER A 384 30.45 -11.10 20.20
C SER A 384 30.10 -12.45 20.82
N VAL A 385 29.51 -13.35 20.05
CA VAL A 385 29.42 -14.76 20.45
C VAL A 385 29.93 -15.60 19.29
N LYS A 386 31.03 -16.33 19.52
CA LYS A 386 31.67 -17.21 18.53
C LYS A 386 30.81 -18.45 18.33
N THR A 387 30.14 -18.54 17.18
CA THR A 387 29.53 -19.78 16.66
C THR A 387 29.63 -19.77 15.14
N PRO A 388 29.70 -20.94 14.47
CA PRO A 388 30.03 -21.02 13.05
C PRO A 388 28.85 -20.54 12.18
N GLY A 389 29.05 -19.37 11.57
CA GLY A 389 28.09 -18.65 10.73
C GLY A 389 28.19 -17.14 10.97
N ARG A 390 27.91 -16.30 9.95
CA ARG A 390 27.88 -14.85 10.16
C ARG A 390 26.73 -14.53 11.13
N PRO A 391 26.97 -13.92 12.31
CA PRO A 391 25.92 -13.65 13.28
C PRO A 391 24.82 -12.78 12.67
N ALA A 392 23.56 -13.10 13.01
CA ALA A 392 22.40 -12.36 12.50
C ALA A 392 22.48 -10.90 12.94
N GLN A 393 22.38 -9.98 11.98
CA GLN A 393 22.45 -8.56 12.27
C GLN A 393 21.16 -8.06 12.92
N ILE A 394 21.30 -7.38 14.06
CA ILE A 394 20.20 -6.84 14.86
C ILE A 394 20.04 -5.35 14.55
N TYR A 395 18.79 -4.93 14.37
CA TYR A 395 18.35 -3.56 14.13
C TYR A 395 17.46 -3.09 15.26
N ILE A 396 17.47 -1.78 15.54
CA ILE A 396 16.63 -1.15 16.57
C ILE A 396 15.60 -0.25 15.89
N MET A 397 14.33 -0.40 16.26
CA MET A 397 13.22 0.44 15.79
C MET A 397 13.36 1.89 16.33
N PRO A 398 13.37 2.93 15.48
CA PRO A 398 13.46 4.32 15.93
C PRO A 398 12.15 4.81 16.57
N SER A 399 12.26 5.79 17.47
CA SER A 399 11.09 6.54 17.94
C SER A 399 10.66 7.63 16.95
N ILE A 400 9.39 8.07 17.01
CA ILE A 400 8.91 9.19 16.18
C ILE A 400 9.75 10.45 16.46
N ASP A 401 10.13 10.70 17.71
CA ASP A 401 10.99 11.82 18.08
C ASP A 401 12.35 11.71 17.36
N ASP A 402 13.00 10.54 17.42
CA ASP A 402 14.28 10.33 16.75
C ASP A 402 14.20 10.54 15.24
N LEU A 403 13.10 10.10 14.62
CA LEU A 403 12.82 10.33 13.20
C LEU A 403 12.63 11.83 12.92
N CYS A 404 11.87 12.53 13.77
CA CYS A 404 11.61 13.96 13.66
C CYS A 404 12.90 14.77 13.79
N ASP A 405 13.75 14.48 14.77
CA ASP A 405 15.04 15.15 14.96
C ASP A 405 16.01 14.87 13.82
N LEU A 406 16.03 13.63 13.32
CA LEU A 406 16.89 13.21 12.22
C LEU A 406 16.51 13.92 10.91
N LEU A 407 15.21 14.11 10.70
CA LEU A 407 14.63 14.72 9.51
C LEU A 407 14.42 16.23 9.65
N ASP A 408 14.63 16.79 10.84
CA ASP A 408 14.41 18.20 11.15
C ASP A 408 12.96 18.66 10.94
N VAL A 409 12.02 17.87 11.46
CA VAL A 409 10.58 18.13 11.35
C VAL A 409 9.87 17.98 12.69
N GLN A 410 8.73 18.65 12.81
CA GLN A 410 7.82 18.46 13.95
C GLN A 410 6.78 17.39 13.62
N PRO A 411 6.38 16.52 14.57
CA PRO A 411 5.35 15.52 14.35
C PRO A 411 3.99 16.21 14.18
N LYS A 412 3.57 16.45 12.93
CA LYS A 412 2.31 17.11 12.58
C LYS A 412 1.40 16.21 11.76
N GLY A 413 0.24 15.90 12.33
CA GLY A 413 -0.84 15.14 11.70
C GLY A 413 -0.46 13.69 11.36
N CYS A 414 -1.46 12.81 11.28
CA CYS A 414 -1.27 11.47 10.75
C CYS A 414 -2.51 11.07 9.96
N ASP A 415 -2.33 10.85 8.66
CA ASP A 415 -3.37 10.25 7.84
C ASP A 415 -3.34 8.73 8.01
N PRO A 416 -4.48 8.07 8.25
CA PRO A 416 -4.52 6.62 8.28
C PRO A 416 -4.29 6.07 6.87
N LEU A 417 -3.27 5.22 6.74
CA LEU A 417 -3.01 4.41 5.56
C LEU A 417 -3.46 2.96 5.79
N SER A 418 -3.90 2.29 4.74
CA SER A 418 -4.24 0.86 4.78
C SER A 418 -3.04 0.00 4.36
N PRO A 419 -3.01 -1.30 4.71
CA PRO A 419 -1.96 -2.20 4.25
C PRO A 419 -1.82 -2.28 2.73
N ALA A 420 -2.92 -2.12 1.99
CA ALA A 420 -2.91 -2.11 0.53
C ALA A 420 -2.16 -0.90 -0.04
N ASP A 421 -2.18 0.23 0.66
CA ASP A 421 -1.46 1.44 0.24
C ASP A 421 0.06 1.27 0.33
N LEU A 422 0.56 0.33 1.16
CA LEU A 422 1.98 0.05 1.32
C LEU A 422 2.55 -0.86 0.22
N GLN A 423 1.74 -1.44 -0.65
CA GLN A 423 2.17 -2.46 -1.63
C GLN A 423 3.20 -1.95 -2.64
N SER A 424 3.16 -0.66 -3.00
CA SER A 424 4.13 -0.05 -3.91
C SER A 424 4.37 1.41 -3.58
N PRO A 425 5.52 2.00 -4.00
CA PRO A 425 5.78 3.42 -3.82
C PRO A 425 4.71 4.32 -4.46
N ALA A 426 4.10 3.86 -5.55
CA ALA A 426 3.05 4.58 -6.25
C ALA A 426 1.72 4.53 -5.47
N ALA A 427 1.33 3.36 -4.97
CA ALA A 427 0.14 3.22 -4.13
C ALA A 427 0.23 4.08 -2.87
N TYR A 428 1.41 4.07 -2.22
CA TYR A 428 1.67 4.81 -0.99
C TYR A 428 1.55 6.33 -1.21
N ARG A 429 2.18 6.86 -2.26
CA ARG A 429 2.07 8.29 -2.62
C ARG A 429 0.64 8.68 -3.04
N ALA A 430 -0.05 7.83 -3.80
CA ALA A 430 -1.42 8.10 -4.21
C ALA A 430 -2.37 8.13 -3.01
N ALA A 431 -2.17 7.26 -2.02
CA ALA A 431 -2.95 7.22 -0.79
C ALA A 431 -2.77 8.50 0.04
N LEU A 432 -1.51 8.93 0.25
CA LEU A 432 -1.20 10.19 0.94
C LEU A 432 -1.68 11.44 0.18
N HIS A 433 -1.77 11.36 -1.13
CA HIS A 433 -2.39 12.41 -1.94
C HIS A 433 -3.88 12.52 -1.65
N ALA A 434 -4.60 11.41 -1.76
CA ALA A 434 -6.04 11.35 -1.50
C ALA A 434 -6.39 11.67 -0.04
N ALA A 435 -5.56 11.25 0.92
CA ALA A 435 -5.79 11.51 2.33
C ALA A 435 -5.71 13.00 2.68
N LEU A 436 -4.76 13.75 2.09
CA LEU A 436 -4.73 15.21 2.20
C LEU A 436 -6.02 15.85 1.70
N ILE A 437 -6.42 15.52 0.48
CA ILE A 437 -7.60 16.15 -0.12
C ILE A 437 -8.88 15.75 0.61
N ARG A 438 -8.95 14.55 1.19
CA ARG A 438 -10.07 14.12 2.02
C ARG A 438 -10.16 14.90 3.34
N ARG A 439 -9.04 15.10 4.04
CA ARG A 439 -9.05 15.84 5.32
C ARG A 439 -9.17 17.36 5.14
N ALA A 440 -8.71 17.87 4.01
CA ALA A 440 -8.65 19.29 3.71
C ALA A 440 -8.94 19.50 2.22
N PRO A 441 -10.21 19.42 1.79
CA PRO A 441 -10.59 19.85 0.45
C PRO A 441 -10.32 21.35 0.32
N GLY A 442 -9.86 21.79 -0.85
CA GLY A 442 -9.45 23.18 -1.01
C GLY A 442 -8.64 23.50 -2.25
N LYS A 443 -8.18 24.76 -2.30
CA LYS A 443 -7.36 25.31 -3.40
C LYS A 443 -5.89 24.97 -3.18
N TYR A 444 -5.29 24.23 -4.11
CA TYR A 444 -3.88 23.83 -4.05
C TYR A 444 -3.21 23.95 -5.40
N SER A 445 -1.96 24.43 -5.43
CA SER A 445 -1.19 24.33 -6.68
C SER A 445 -0.75 22.88 -6.90
N ARG A 446 -0.95 22.36 -8.12
CA ARG A 446 -0.47 21.01 -8.48
C ARG A 446 1.05 20.89 -8.33
N ARG A 447 1.78 21.99 -8.54
CA ARG A 447 3.23 22.06 -8.32
C ARG A 447 3.57 21.77 -6.86
N TRP A 448 2.87 22.39 -5.92
CA TRP A 448 3.08 22.16 -4.49
C TRP A 448 2.73 20.72 -4.12
N GLN A 449 1.60 20.19 -4.57
CA GLN A 449 1.18 18.80 -4.29
C GLN A 449 2.19 17.77 -4.83
N ALA A 450 2.70 18.00 -6.03
CA ALA A 450 3.73 17.16 -6.63
C ALA A 450 5.07 17.24 -5.85
N ARG A 451 5.50 18.45 -5.47
CA ARG A 451 6.70 18.67 -4.65
C ARG A 451 6.59 17.98 -3.29
N ARG A 452 5.44 18.11 -2.61
CA ARG A 452 5.13 17.48 -1.32
C ARG A 452 5.36 15.96 -1.35
N LEU A 453 4.90 15.29 -2.40
CA LEU A 453 5.01 13.84 -2.59
C LEU A 453 6.33 13.41 -3.25
N GLY A 454 7.19 14.36 -3.63
CA GLY A 454 8.42 14.10 -4.37
C GLY A 454 8.17 13.52 -5.78
N ILE A 455 7.18 13.99 -6.53
CA ILE A 455 6.85 13.48 -7.87
C ILE A 455 6.71 14.61 -8.90
N SER A 456 6.53 14.24 -10.18
CA SER A 456 6.20 15.20 -11.25
C SER A 456 4.72 15.58 -11.23
N LYS A 457 4.38 16.70 -11.89
CA LYS A 457 2.97 17.14 -12.08
C LYS A 457 2.14 16.07 -12.81
N ASP A 458 2.74 15.36 -13.75
CA ASP A 458 2.03 14.32 -14.53
C ASP A 458 1.77 13.05 -13.73
N THR A 459 2.70 12.67 -12.84
CA THR A 459 2.46 11.58 -11.89
C THR A 459 1.41 11.98 -10.87
N CYS A 460 1.39 13.23 -10.43
CA CYS A 460 0.32 13.77 -9.57
C CYS A 460 -1.05 13.61 -10.24
N ARG A 461 -1.20 14.02 -11.51
CA ARG A 461 -2.43 13.81 -12.31
C ARG A 461 -2.82 12.34 -12.44
N ARG A 462 -1.84 11.44 -12.55
CA ARG A 462 -2.11 10.00 -12.59
C ARG A 462 -2.72 9.51 -11.28
N TYR A 463 -2.20 10.00 -10.14
CA TYR A 463 -2.75 9.66 -8.82
C TYR A 463 -4.14 10.28 -8.60
N GLU A 464 -4.36 11.52 -9.05
CA GLU A 464 -5.69 12.18 -9.07
C GLU A 464 -6.71 11.26 -9.75
N ARG A 465 -6.42 10.77 -10.97
CA ARG A 465 -7.29 9.81 -11.69
C ARG A 465 -7.44 8.47 -10.97
N GLN A 466 -6.34 7.89 -10.49
CA GLN A 466 -6.35 6.58 -9.83
C GLN A 466 -7.22 6.57 -8.56
N LYS A 467 -7.18 7.65 -7.78
CA LYS A 467 -7.89 7.78 -6.51
C LYS A 467 -9.20 8.57 -6.64
N LYS A 468 -9.66 8.83 -7.88
CA LYS A 468 -10.91 9.56 -8.18
C LYS A 468 -11.01 10.91 -7.47
N ILE A 469 -9.90 11.65 -7.43
CA ILE A 469 -9.86 13.00 -6.86
C ILE A 469 -10.43 13.97 -7.90
N ALA A 470 -11.52 14.65 -7.53
CA ALA A 470 -12.11 15.67 -8.36
C ALA A 470 -11.24 16.93 -8.35
N THR A 471 -11.04 17.52 -9.54
CA THR A 471 -10.22 18.72 -9.72
C THR A 471 -10.99 19.74 -10.54
N ILE A 472 -11.26 20.90 -9.96
CA ILE A 472 -11.94 22.00 -10.63
C ILE A 472 -10.91 23.10 -10.89
N PRO A 473 -10.63 23.46 -12.16
CA PRO A 473 -9.79 24.62 -12.46
C PRO A 473 -10.49 25.90 -11.98
N THR A 474 -9.75 26.78 -11.30
CA THR A 474 -10.28 28.10 -10.91
C THR A 474 -9.63 29.18 -11.77
N PHE A 475 -10.31 30.31 -11.90
CA PHE A 475 -9.89 31.39 -12.78
C PHE A 475 -10.00 32.74 -12.06
N GLN A 476 -9.10 33.64 -12.42
CA GLN A 476 -9.24 35.06 -12.14
C GLN A 476 -9.68 35.76 -13.43
N ASP A 477 -10.75 36.53 -13.31
CA ASP A 477 -11.45 37.13 -14.43
C ASP A 477 -11.24 38.65 -14.41
N THR A 478 -10.77 39.20 -15.53
CA THR A 478 -10.64 40.64 -15.72
C THR A 478 -11.40 41.05 -16.97
N GLN A 479 -12.29 42.03 -16.84
CA GLN A 479 -13.05 42.52 -17.98
C GLN A 479 -12.15 43.22 -19.00
N VAL A 480 -12.27 42.86 -20.28
CA VAL A 480 -11.52 43.47 -21.38
C VAL A 480 -12.40 44.50 -22.08
N ARG A 481 -11.89 45.72 -22.22
CA ARG A 481 -12.50 46.88 -22.86
C ARG A 481 -11.46 47.55 -23.75
N PHE A 482 -11.91 48.39 -24.69
CA PHE A 482 -11.01 49.07 -25.62
C PHE A 482 -9.89 49.86 -24.92
N PHE A 483 -10.21 50.55 -23.82
CA PHE A 483 -9.24 51.39 -23.10
C PHE A 483 -8.24 50.62 -22.24
N ASN A 484 -8.55 49.38 -21.82
CA ASN A 484 -7.67 48.58 -20.94
C ASN A 484 -7.07 47.35 -21.64
N VAL A 485 -7.37 47.11 -22.91
CA VAL A 485 -6.96 45.89 -23.64
C VAL A 485 -5.46 45.64 -23.63
N HIS A 486 -4.64 46.70 -23.72
CA HIS A 486 -3.18 46.63 -23.67
C HIS A 486 -2.62 46.44 -22.25
N GLN A 487 -3.41 46.77 -21.22
CA GLN A 487 -3.01 46.58 -19.81
C GLN A 487 -3.42 45.20 -19.30
N VAL A 488 -4.55 44.67 -19.79
CA VAL A 488 -5.14 43.42 -19.31
C VAL A 488 -4.57 42.19 -20.02
N ILE A 489 -4.33 42.28 -21.33
CA ILE A 489 -3.83 41.15 -22.12
C ILE A 489 -2.30 41.28 -22.24
N PRO A 490 -1.53 40.28 -21.76
CA PRO A 490 -0.08 40.30 -21.91
C PRO A 490 0.34 40.09 -23.36
N ASP A 491 1.50 40.63 -23.73
CA ASP A 491 2.07 40.46 -25.08
C ASP A 491 2.39 38.99 -25.39
N GLU A 492 2.86 38.24 -24.39
CA GLU A 492 3.07 36.80 -24.45
C GLU A 492 2.21 36.07 -23.41
N ALA A 493 1.12 35.45 -23.87
CA ALA A 493 0.21 34.71 -23.01
C ALA A 493 0.83 33.38 -22.54
N SER A 494 0.86 33.19 -21.23
CA SER A 494 1.27 31.92 -20.62
C SER A 494 0.16 30.85 -20.73
N PRO A 495 0.51 29.55 -20.71
CA PRO A 495 -0.49 28.47 -20.69
C PRO A 495 -1.51 28.65 -19.56
N GLY A 496 -2.81 28.59 -19.89
CA GLY A 496 -3.91 28.85 -18.95
C GLY A 496 -4.45 30.28 -18.98
N GLN A 497 -3.92 31.16 -19.84
CA GLN A 497 -4.47 32.49 -20.11
C GLN A 497 -5.20 32.51 -21.46
N PHE A 498 -6.43 33.00 -21.47
CA PHE A 498 -7.26 33.10 -22.69
C PHE A 498 -8.32 34.19 -22.56
N ILE A 499 -8.91 34.58 -23.68
CA ILE A 499 -10.08 35.46 -23.71
C ILE A 499 -11.32 34.59 -23.88
N GLN A 500 -12.39 34.92 -23.16
CA GLN A 500 -13.68 34.27 -23.27
C GLN A 500 -14.75 35.32 -23.60
N ASP A 501 -15.66 34.99 -24.52
CA ASP A 501 -16.82 35.84 -24.82
C ASP A 501 -18.05 35.49 -23.96
N GLU A 502 -19.14 36.25 -24.13
CA GLU A 502 -20.38 36.03 -23.41
C GLU A 502 -21.05 34.66 -23.67
N ALA A 503 -20.76 34.03 -24.81
CA ALA A 503 -21.27 32.71 -25.18
C ALA A 503 -20.40 31.57 -24.61
N GLY A 504 -19.31 31.91 -23.91
CA GLY A 504 -18.38 30.95 -23.34
C GLY A 504 -17.29 30.46 -24.31
N LYS A 505 -17.22 31.01 -25.52
CA LYS A 505 -16.22 30.63 -26.52
C LYS A 505 -14.85 31.18 -26.14
N ARG A 506 -13.84 30.31 -26.22
CA ARG A 506 -12.45 30.63 -25.85
C ARG A 506 -11.63 31.05 -27.06
N TYR A 507 -10.78 32.06 -26.86
CA TYR A 507 -9.91 32.65 -27.85
C TYR A 507 -8.48 32.80 -27.29
N PRO A 508 -7.45 32.74 -28.14
CA PRO A 508 -6.08 33.09 -27.74
C PRO A 508 -6.02 34.50 -27.13
N ALA A 509 -5.25 34.65 -26.05
CA ALA A 509 -5.04 35.95 -25.41
C ALA A 509 -4.10 36.82 -26.26
N GLN A 510 -4.66 37.48 -27.28
CA GLN A 510 -3.95 38.37 -28.18
C GLN A 510 -4.67 39.71 -28.28
N VAL A 511 -3.95 40.81 -28.06
CA VAL A 511 -4.50 42.18 -28.09
C VAL A 511 -5.22 42.48 -29.41
N ARG A 512 -4.60 42.17 -30.55
CA ARG A 512 -5.19 42.40 -31.88
C ARG A 512 -6.49 41.64 -32.09
N LEU A 513 -6.59 40.41 -31.56
CA LEU A 513 -7.80 39.59 -31.64
C LEU A 513 -8.89 40.15 -30.73
N ALA A 514 -8.53 40.53 -29.50
CA ALA A 514 -9.45 41.14 -28.55
C ALA A 514 -10.08 42.43 -29.12
N GLN A 515 -9.27 43.31 -29.71
CA GLN A 515 -9.75 44.53 -30.35
C GLN A 515 -10.72 44.23 -31.51
N LYS A 516 -10.43 43.21 -32.34
CA LYS A 516 -11.34 42.78 -33.41
C LYS A 516 -12.67 42.27 -32.87
N LEU A 517 -12.64 41.49 -31.79
CA LEU A 517 -13.85 40.95 -31.16
C LEU A 517 -14.68 42.05 -30.48
N LEU A 518 -14.03 42.99 -29.78
CA LEU A 518 -14.70 44.17 -29.22
C LEU A 518 -15.35 45.04 -30.30
N LYS A 519 -14.70 45.23 -31.47
CA LYS A 519 -15.30 45.93 -32.62
C LYS A 519 -16.54 45.24 -33.16
N LYS A 520 -16.65 43.92 -32.98
CA LYS A 520 -17.85 43.13 -33.32
C LYS A 520 -18.92 43.15 -32.21
N GLY A 521 -18.78 44.01 -31.20
CA GLY A 521 -19.73 44.15 -30.10
C GLY A 521 -19.67 43.03 -29.06
N LYS A 522 -18.63 42.18 -29.07
CA LYS A 522 -18.49 41.09 -28.09
C LYS A 522 -18.10 41.59 -26.71
N ARG A 523 -18.64 40.98 -25.66
CA ARG A 523 -18.25 41.22 -24.27
C ARG A 523 -17.17 40.23 -23.90
N LEU A 524 -15.97 40.73 -23.61
CA LEU A 524 -14.80 39.89 -23.42
C LEU A 524 -14.33 39.91 -21.96
N ILE A 525 -13.97 38.74 -21.48
CA ILE A 525 -13.29 38.53 -20.20
C ILE A 525 -11.94 37.88 -20.49
N PHE A 526 -10.87 38.45 -19.94
CA PHE A 526 -9.57 37.80 -19.90
C PHE A 526 -9.55 36.90 -18.67
N ARG A 527 -9.36 35.59 -18.91
CA ARG A 527 -9.28 34.58 -17.86
C ARG A 527 -7.86 34.12 -17.69
N ARG A 528 -7.38 34.15 -16.45
CA ARG A 528 -6.10 33.55 -16.03
C ARG A 528 -6.40 32.38 -15.11
N GLN A 529 -5.95 31.19 -15.49
CA GLN A 529 -6.05 30.01 -14.63
C GLN A 529 -5.27 30.22 -13.33
N ASP A 530 -5.96 30.02 -12.22
CA ASP A 530 -5.43 30.03 -10.85
C ASP A 530 -5.30 28.58 -10.34
N VAL A 531 -4.98 28.39 -9.06
CA VAL A 531 -4.83 27.09 -8.41
C VAL A 531 -6.14 26.28 -8.49
N ASN A 532 -6.05 24.99 -8.79
CA ASN A 532 -7.27 24.18 -8.86
C ASN A 532 -7.83 23.93 -7.46
N TYR A 533 -9.14 23.79 -7.37
CA TYR A 533 -9.84 23.28 -6.21
C TYR A 533 -9.90 21.75 -6.28
N TYR A 534 -9.59 21.09 -5.17
CA TYR A 534 -9.52 19.63 -5.07
C TYR A 534 -10.46 19.11 -3.99
N PHE A 535 -11.17 18.02 -4.27
CA PHE A 535 -11.98 17.31 -3.29
C PHE A 535 -12.13 15.82 -3.65
N VAL A 536 -12.56 14.99 -2.68
CA VAL A 536 -12.93 13.59 -2.90
C VAL A 536 -14.46 13.50 -2.84
N PRO A 537 -15.16 12.98 -3.87
CA PRO A 537 -16.62 13.01 -3.94
C PRO A 537 -17.34 12.41 -2.72
N ASP A 538 -16.84 11.31 -2.17
CA ASP A 538 -17.44 10.65 -1.00
C ASP A 538 -17.26 11.44 0.32
N ALA A 539 -16.56 12.58 0.28
CA ALA A 539 -16.15 13.34 1.47
C ALA A 539 -16.73 14.76 1.53
N VAL A 540 -17.62 15.15 0.61
CA VAL A 540 -18.16 16.51 0.56
C VAL A 540 -19.67 16.55 0.66
N ASP A 541 -20.14 17.31 1.64
CA ASP A 541 -21.46 17.92 1.66
C ASP A 541 -21.51 19.02 0.60
N LEU A 542 -22.21 18.77 -0.51
CA LEU A 542 -22.25 19.62 -1.70
C LEU A 542 -22.74 21.05 -1.39
N SER A 543 -23.48 21.23 -0.29
CA SER A 543 -23.97 22.52 0.20
C SER A 543 -22.84 23.55 0.47
N LYS A 544 -21.66 23.12 0.92
CA LYS A 544 -20.50 24.01 1.17
C LYS A 544 -19.75 24.42 -0.09
N ILE A 545 -19.83 23.62 -1.16
CA ILE A 545 -19.30 24.01 -2.48
C ILE A 545 -20.23 25.08 -3.08
N LEU A 546 -21.54 24.93 -2.87
CA LEU A 546 -22.58 25.85 -3.35
C LEU A 546 -22.53 27.23 -2.66
N GLU A 547 -22.15 27.35 -1.38
CA GLU A 547 -22.00 28.66 -0.70
C GLU A 547 -20.98 29.60 -1.37
N VAL A 548 -19.87 29.06 -1.89
CA VAL A 548 -18.81 29.87 -2.54
C VAL A 548 -19.25 30.36 -3.93
N THR A 549 -20.12 29.61 -4.61
CA THR A 549 -20.71 30.00 -5.90
C THR A 549 -21.99 30.84 -5.75
N ASN A 550 -22.76 30.64 -4.69
CA ASN A 550 -24.03 31.33 -4.47
C ASN A 550 -23.85 32.81 -4.17
N ALA A 551 -22.80 33.22 -3.46
CA ALA A 551 -22.49 34.64 -3.26
C ALA A 551 -22.24 35.42 -4.58
N GLN A 552 -21.90 34.72 -5.66
CA GLN A 552 -21.79 35.30 -7.01
C GLN A 552 -23.08 35.18 -7.84
N LEU A 553 -23.97 34.25 -7.50
CA LEU A 553 -25.24 34.01 -8.22
C LEU A 553 -26.41 34.85 -7.68
N THR A 554 -26.38 35.33 -6.44
CA THR A 554 -27.45 36.19 -5.87
C THR A 554 -27.61 37.54 -6.57
N GLN A 555 -26.71 37.91 -7.50
CA GLN A 555 -26.85 39.11 -8.33
C GLN A 555 -27.66 38.90 -9.62
N LEU A 556 -28.11 37.68 -9.92
CA LEU A 556 -28.86 37.36 -11.15
C LEU A 556 -30.16 36.61 -10.80
N ASN A 557 -31.20 37.36 -10.45
CA ASN A 557 -32.57 36.84 -10.31
C ASN A 557 -33.02 36.15 -11.61
N LEU A 558 -33.18 34.83 -11.60
CA LEU A 558 -33.82 34.06 -12.68
C LEU A 558 -34.93 33.17 -12.07
N PRO A 559 -36.18 33.24 -12.57
CA PRO A 559 -37.29 32.46 -12.02
C PRO A 559 -37.26 31.01 -12.53
N GLY A 560 -37.50 30.04 -11.63
CA GLY A 560 -37.68 28.62 -11.94
C GLY A 560 -36.49 27.68 -11.62
N PHE A 561 -35.53 28.10 -10.81
CA PHE A 561 -34.35 27.29 -10.46
C PHE A 561 -34.61 26.38 -9.25
N ASP A 562 -34.44 25.07 -9.41
CA ASP A 562 -34.50 24.09 -8.32
C ASP A 562 -33.08 23.70 -7.84
N ALA A 563 -32.77 24.02 -6.58
CA ALA A 563 -31.41 23.97 -6.04
C ALA A 563 -30.88 22.56 -5.73
N ASP A 564 -31.75 21.54 -5.80
CA ASP A 564 -31.43 20.16 -5.42
C ASP A 564 -31.28 19.20 -6.62
N SER A 565 -31.38 19.70 -7.87
CA SER A 565 -31.19 18.91 -9.08
C SER A 565 -29.75 19.00 -9.63
N PRO A 566 -28.95 17.91 -9.59
CA PRO A 566 -27.57 17.91 -10.12
C PRO A 566 -27.50 18.14 -11.64
N ILE A 567 -28.60 17.88 -12.35
CA ILE A 567 -28.71 17.99 -13.80
C ILE A 567 -28.93 19.46 -14.22
N GLU A 568 -29.72 20.22 -13.46
CA GLU A 568 -29.98 21.62 -13.77
C GLU A 568 -28.83 22.55 -13.35
N ILE A 569 -28.09 22.20 -12.28
CA ILE A 569 -26.84 22.90 -11.91
C ILE A 569 -25.79 22.79 -13.03
N ALA A 570 -25.75 21.67 -13.75
CA ALA A 570 -24.81 21.46 -14.86
C ALA A 570 -25.17 22.29 -16.13
N ALA A 571 -26.44 22.68 -16.29
CA ALA A 571 -26.92 23.40 -17.47
C ALA A 571 -26.59 24.91 -17.44
N TYR A 572 -26.33 25.50 -16.27
CA TYR A 572 -26.12 26.94 -16.11
C TYR A 572 -24.65 27.39 -15.91
N LEU A 573 -23.68 26.49 -16.06
CA LEU A 573 -22.25 26.81 -15.97
C LEU A 573 -21.62 26.90 -17.38
N PRO A 574 -21.48 28.10 -17.99
CA PRO A 574 -20.87 28.22 -19.31
C PRO A 574 -19.36 27.95 -19.25
N GLY A 575 -18.94 26.84 -19.85
CA GLY A 575 -17.53 26.57 -20.19
C GLY A 575 -16.91 25.26 -19.70
N ILE A 576 -17.70 24.27 -19.30
CA ILE A 576 -17.21 22.89 -19.02
C ILE A 576 -17.72 21.97 -20.13
N GLU A 577 -16.86 21.58 -21.07
CA GLU A 577 -17.06 20.33 -21.81
C GLU A 577 -16.79 19.17 -20.85
N ILE A 578 -17.85 18.48 -20.43
CA ILE A 578 -17.72 17.16 -19.81
C ILE A 578 -17.57 16.18 -20.97
N VAL A 579 -16.35 15.73 -21.23
CA VAL A 579 -16.14 14.52 -22.03
C VAL A 579 -16.59 13.33 -21.19
N ILE A 580 -17.87 12.96 -21.33
CA ILE A 580 -18.34 11.63 -20.96
C ILE A 580 -17.79 10.70 -22.03
N VAL A 581 -16.73 9.95 -21.71
CA VAL A 581 -16.38 8.78 -22.51
C VAL A 581 -17.40 7.70 -22.13
N GLU A 582 -18.48 7.62 -22.89
CA GLU A 582 -19.32 6.43 -22.87
C GLU A 582 -18.49 5.23 -23.36
N PRO A 583 -18.66 4.04 -22.76
CA PRO A 583 -18.06 2.84 -23.29
C PRO A 583 -18.73 2.52 -24.63
N HIS A 584 -18.01 2.74 -25.73
CA HIS A 584 -18.43 2.27 -27.04
C HIS A 584 -18.65 0.76 -26.99
N SER A 585 -19.92 0.39 -26.95
CA SER A 585 -20.43 -0.92 -27.30
C SER A 585 -20.56 -0.93 -28.82
N GLN A 586 -19.67 -1.63 -29.51
CA GLN A 586 -19.94 -2.04 -30.89
C GLN A 586 -20.28 -3.52 -30.88
N THR A 587 -21.58 -3.78 -30.97
CA THR A 587 -22.15 -5.02 -31.47
C THR A 587 -21.79 -5.18 -32.95
N ALA A 588 -21.10 -6.26 -33.27
CA ALA A 588 -21.08 -6.82 -34.62
C ALA A 588 -21.51 -8.29 -34.52
N SER A 589 -22.68 -8.56 -35.09
CA SER A 589 -23.27 -9.87 -35.33
C SER A 589 -22.41 -10.69 -36.28
N VAL A 590 -21.96 -11.88 -35.86
CA VAL A 590 -21.55 -12.96 -36.77
C VAL A 590 -22.07 -14.29 -36.22
N SER A 591 -22.61 -15.05 -37.14
CA SER A 591 -23.35 -16.31 -37.06
C SER A 591 -22.62 -17.45 -36.34
N VAL A 592 -23.42 -18.19 -35.59
CA VAL A 592 -23.08 -19.44 -34.91
C VAL A 592 -22.89 -20.54 -35.95
N THR A 593 -21.71 -21.15 -35.98
CA THR A 593 -21.56 -22.55 -36.43
C THR A 593 -21.04 -23.38 -35.27
N ASN A 594 -21.82 -24.41 -34.93
CA ASN A 594 -21.57 -25.39 -33.90
C ASN A 594 -20.26 -26.14 -34.15
N THR A 595 -19.30 -26.03 -33.24
CA THR A 595 -18.33 -27.11 -32.95
C THR A 595 -18.06 -27.15 -31.44
N GLU A 596 -18.09 -28.37 -30.91
CA GLU A 596 -18.10 -28.70 -29.47
C GLU A 596 -16.90 -28.17 -28.66
N PRO A 597 -17.06 -27.91 -27.34
CA PRO A 597 -16.03 -27.30 -26.52
C PRO A 597 -14.93 -28.32 -26.15
N ARG A 598 -13.76 -28.21 -26.79
CA ARG A 598 -12.53 -28.88 -26.34
C ARG A 598 -12.07 -28.31 -24.98
N SER A 599 -11.69 -29.21 -24.07
CA SER A 599 -11.33 -28.89 -22.69
C SER A 599 -10.31 -27.74 -22.55
N ASN A 600 -10.55 -26.85 -21.57
CA ASN A 600 -9.71 -25.69 -21.21
C ASN A 600 -8.21 -26.03 -20.97
N SER A 601 -7.88 -27.31 -20.74
CA SER A 601 -6.51 -27.82 -20.60
C SER A 601 -5.73 -27.84 -21.94
N GLN A 602 -6.38 -28.15 -23.05
CA GLN A 602 -5.76 -28.14 -24.38
C GLN A 602 -5.57 -26.71 -24.90
N VAL A 603 -6.51 -25.81 -24.62
CA VAL A 603 -6.41 -24.38 -24.97
C VAL A 603 -5.25 -23.71 -24.21
N ALA A 604 -5.09 -24.00 -22.92
CA ALA A 604 -3.98 -23.48 -22.12
C ALA A 604 -2.61 -24.04 -22.57
N LYS A 605 -2.54 -25.33 -22.93
CA LYS A 605 -1.30 -25.94 -23.47
C LYS A 605 -0.97 -25.42 -24.88
N HIS A 606 -1.97 -25.22 -25.73
CA HIS A 606 -1.80 -24.63 -27.06
C HIS A 606 -1.41 -23.14 -26.95
N ALA A 607 -1.99 -22.39 -26.03
CA ALA A 607 -1.61 -21.00 -25.74
C ALA A 607 -0.18 -20.91 -25.18
N LEU A 608 0.23 -21.80 -24.27
CA LEU A 608 1.62 -21.86 -23.79
C LEU A 608 2.60 -22.24 -24.92
N LYS A 609 2.24 -23.20 -25.78
CA LYS A 609 3.04 -23.60 -26.95
C LYS A 609 3.17 -22.46 -27.96
N MET A 610 2.07 -21.74 -28.23
CA MET A 610 2.04 -20.54 -29.09
C MET A 610 2.84 -19.38 -28.50
N THR A 611 2.79 -19.15 -27.17
CA THR A 611 3.64 -18.12 -26.53
C THR A 611 5.13 -18.45 -26.54
N LYS A 612 5.51 -19.74 -26.42
CA LYS A 612 6.90 -20.17 -26.59
C LYS A 612 7.37 -20.04 -28.04
N GLN A 613 6.54 -20.42 -29.02
CA GLN A 613 6.86 -20.26 -30.45
C GLN A 613 6.94 -18.78 -30.86
N ARG A 614 6.05 -17.93 -30.34
CA ARG A 614 6.09 -16.48 -30.56
C ARG A 614 7.31 -15.83 -29.90
N ALA A 615 7.69 -16.26 -28.70
CA ALA A 615 8.92 -15.78 -28.06
C ALA A 615 10.19 -16.18 -28.83
N SER A 616 10.22 -17.38 -29.44
CA SER A 616 11.31 -17.81 -30.33
C SER A 616 11.36 -16.96 -31.60
N ALA A 617 10.23 -16.77 -32.29
CA ALA A 617 10.16 -15.99 -33.52
C ALA A 617 10.48 -14.50 -33.31
N ASP A 618 10.09 -13.93 -32.17
CA ASP A 618 10.43 -12.55 -31.79
C ASP A 618 11.92 -12.40 -31.47
N ASP A 619 12.55 -13.42 -30.86
CA ASP A 619 13.98 -13.44 -30.59
C ASP A 619 14.80 -13.62 -31.88
N ASP A 620 14.34 -14.45 -32.82
CA ASP A 620 14.96 -14.63 -34.14
C ASP A 620 14.88 -13.32 -34.97
N LEU A 621 13.72 -12.67 -35.00
CA LEU A 621 13.56 -11.38 -35.68
C LEU A 621 14.40 -10.28 -35.03
N ALA A 622 14.55 -10.29 -33.70
CA ALA A 622 15.40 -9.35 -33.00
C ALA A 622 16.88 -9.55 -33.34
N GLU A 623 17.34 -10.80 -33.53
CA GLU A 623 18.71 -11.07 -33.98
C GLU A 623 18.89 -10.64 -35.44
N VAL A 624 17.90 -10.84 -36.32
CA VAL A 624 17.94 -10.32 -37.71
C VAL A 624 18.07 -8.79 -37.72
N VAL A 625 17.25 -8.07 -36.96
CA VAL A 625 17.33 -6.60 -36.83
C VAL A 625 18.71 -6.17 -36.35
N TYR A 626 19.23 -6.84 -35.32
CA TYR A 626 20.55 -6.55 -34.77
C TYR A 626 21.66 -6.73 -35.80
N GLN A 627 21.70 -7.88 -36.48
CA GLN A 627 22.74 -8.22 -37.45
C GLN A 627 22.67 -7.33 -38.69
N THR A 628 21.48 -7.03 -39.21
CA THR A 628 21.30 -6.15 -40.38
C THR A 628 21.79 -4.73 -40.07
N LEU A 629 21.40 -4.16 -38.93
CA LEU A 629 21.82 -2.80 -38.57
C LEU A 629 23.32 -2.72 -38.27
N ARG A 630 23.89 -3.76 -37.63
CA ARG A 630 25.32 -3.84 -37.35
C ARG A 630 26.17 -3.99 -38.61
N ARG A 631 25.68 -4.70 -39.62
CA ARG A 631 26.34 -4.81 -40.93
C ARG A 631 26.35 -3.48 -41.69
N LEU A 632 25.27 -2.71 -41.60
CA LEU A 632 25.15 -1.42 -42.30
C LEU A 632 26.00 -0.32 -41.67
N ASN A 633 26.01 -0.22 -40.34
CA ASN A 633 26.91 0.70 -39.64
C ASN A 633 27.25 0.18 -38.23
N PRO A 634 28.44 -0.40 -38.00
CA PRO A 634 28.84 -0.96 -36.71
C PRO A 634 28.90 0.07 -35.58
N THR A 635 29.21 1.34 -35.86
CA THR A 635 29.41 2.38 -34.83
C THR A 635 28.08 2.94 -34.30
N HIS A 636 27.01 2.88 -35.12
CA HIS A 636 25.67 3.34 -34.75
C HIS A 636 24.63 2.21 -34.64
N ALA A 637 25.08 0.96 -34.51
CA ALA A 637 24.21 -0.20 -34.35
C ALA A 637 23.52 -0.23 -32.98
N MET A 638 22.24 -0.61 -32.94
CA MET A 638 21.54 -0.81 -31.65
C MET A 638 21.98 -2.10 -30.96
N THR A 639 21.97 -2.12 -29.62
CA THR A 639 22.25 -3.34 -28.83
C THR A 639 21.16 -4.41 -29.04
N ARG A 640 21.50 -5.71 -28.89
CA ARG A 640 20.52 -6.82 -28.90
C ARG A 640 19.34 -6.60 -27.95
N LYS A 641 19.59 -6.05 -26.77
CA LYS A 641 18.56 -5.69 -25.78
C LYS A 641 17.55 -4.67 -26.33
N ARG A 642 18.03 -3.68 -27.09
CA ARG A 642 17.19 -2.68 -27.76
C ARG A 642 16.46 -3.25 -28.98
N ALA A 643 17.08 -4.15 -29.74
CA ALA A 643 16.40 -4.86 -30.84
C ALA A 643 15.22 -5.70 -30.33
N LYS A 644 15.41 -6.46 -29.23
CA LYS A 644 14.33 -7.21 -28.56
C LYS A 644 13.21 -6.30 -28.05
N ALA A 645 13.56 -5.16 -27.47
CA ALA A 645 12.56 -4.19 -27.03
C ALA A 645 11.76 -3.59 -28.20
N LEU A 646 12.41 -3.39 -29.35
CA LEU A 646 11.80 -2.85 -30.56
C LEU A 646 10.86 -3.86 -31.24
N VAL A 647 11.23 -5.15 -31.30
CA VAL A 647 10.35 -6.24 -31.80
C VAL A 647 9.12 -6.43 -30.92
N ARG A 648 9.25 -6.22 -29.60
CA ARG A 648 8.09 -6.23 -28.69
C ARG A 648 7.17 -5.01 -28.84
N GLN A 649 7.68 -3.91 -29.39
CA GLN A 649 6.97 -2.64 -29.49
C GLN A 649 6.22 -2.48 -30.82
N PHE A 650 6.67 -3.12 -31.90
CA PHE A 650 6.11 -2.94 -33.25
C PHE A 650 5.80 -4.28 -33.94
N PRO A 651 4.77 -4.36 -34.80
CA PRO A 651 4.42 -5.60 -35.50
C PRO A 651 5.58 -6.12 -36.40
N PRO A 652 5.83 -7.45 -36.43
CA PRO A 652 6.92 -8.07 -37.19
C PRO A 652 7.01 -7.65 -38.67
N ASP A 653 5.88 -7.61 -39.38
CA ASP A 653 5.84 -7.25 -40.81
C ASP A 653 6.20 -5.78 -41.05
N ARG A 654 5.92 -4.92 -40.07
CA ARG A 654 6.31 -3.52 -40.12
C ARG A 654 7.82 -3.36 -39.96
N ILE A 655 8.41 -4.15 -39.06
CA ILE A 655 9.86 -4.17 -38.86
C ILE A 655 10.56 -4.69 -40.12
N ARG A 656 10.06 -5.77 -40.73
CA ARG A 656 10.59 -6.31 -42.00
C ARG A 656 10.51 -5.29 -43.14
N ARG A 657 9.40 -4.56 -43.27
CA ARG A 657 9.28 -3.46 -44.25
C ARG A 657 10.27 -2.33 -43.98
N GLY A 658 10.42 -1.91 -42.72
CA GLY A 658 11.40 -0.89 -42.34
C GLY A 658 12.85 -1.30 -42.64
N LEU A 659 13.19 -2.56 -42.39
CA LEU A 659 14.50 -3.11 -42.78
C LEU A 659 14.71 -3.11 -44.30
N SER A 660 13.68 -3.47 -45.09
CA SER A 660 13.76 -3.43 -46.56
C SER A 660 13.96 -2.01 -47.08
N VAL A 661 13.30 -1.00 -46.49
CA VAL A 661 13.48 0.42 -46.84
C VAL A 661 14.91 0.87 -46.56
N ILE A 662 15.49 0.44 -45.44
CA ILE A 662 16.87 0.77 -45.07
C ILE A 662 17.87 0.12 -46.03
N GLN A 663 17.65 -1.13 -46.42
CA GLN A 663 18.53 -1.86 -47.33
C GLN A 663 18.54 -1.31 -48.76
N ARG A 664 17.45 -0.65 -49.20
CA ARG A 664 17.35 -0.04 -50.54
C ARG A 664 17.94 1.37 -50.63
N ARG A 665 18.38 1.96 -49.52
CA ARG A 665 18.91 3.32 -49.46
C ARG A 665 20.42 3.30 -49.22
N SER A 666 21.16 4.02 -50.05
CA SER A 666 22.63 4.03 -50.04
C SER A 666 23.27 5.07 -49.10
N ASN A 667 22.49 5.96 -48.46
CA ASN A 667 23.02 7.08 -47.64
C ASN A 667 22.32 7.22 -46.27
N ILE A 668 22.42 6.22 -45.40
CA ILE A 668 21.88 6.31 -44.03
C ILE A 668 23.01 6.29 -43.00
N TYR A 669 23.32 7.47 -42.43
CA TYR A 669 24.36 7.63 -41.41
C TYR A 669 24.04 6.86 -40.11
N ASN A 670 22.79 6.92 -39.63
CA ASN A 670 22.34 6.23 -38.42
C ASN A 670 21.15 5.30 -38.72
N PRO A 671 21.40 4.05 -39.15
CA PRO A 671 20.34 3.13 -39.56
C PRO A 671 19.44 2.70 -38.40
N ALA A 672 19.97 2.62 -37.17
CA ALA A 672 19.18 2.29 -35.98
C ALA A 672 18.20 3.41 -35.59
N GLY A 673 18.67 4.66 -35.60
CA GLY A 673 17.83 5.83 -35.36
C GLY A 673 16.78 6.02 -36.44
N PHE A 674 17.17 5.82 -37.71
CA PHE A 674 16.25 5.90 -38.85
C PHE A 674 15.14 4.84 -38.74
N LEU A 675 15.47 3.58 -38.44
CA LEU A 675 14.46 2.52 -38.26
C LEU A 675 13.46 2.89 -37.16
N GLN A 676 13.96 3.40 -36.03
CA GLN A 676 13.11 3.77 -34.90
C GLN A 676 12.17 4.94 -35.22
N THR A 677 12.64 5.93 -35.98
CA THR A 677 11.83 7.06 -36.44
C THR A 677 10.81 6.59 -37.49
N TRP A 678 11.23 5.77 -38.45
CA TRP A 678 10.37 5.24 -39.51
C TRP A 678 9.21 4.40 -38.94
N LEU A 679 9.49 3.57 -37.93
CA LEU A 679 8.48 2.77 -37.22
C LEU A 679 7.49 3.62 -36.39
N LYS A 680 7.88 4.82 -35.96
CA LYS A 680 7.02 5.74 -35.19
C LYS A 680 6.15 6.63 -36.08
N CYS A 681 6.65 7.05 -37.25
CA CYS A 681 5.95 8.04 -38.08
C CYS A 681 4.82 7.46 -38.95
N SER A 682 4.90 6.21 -39.41
CA SER A 682 3.92 5.64 -40.36
C SER A 682 2.60 5.16 -39.73
N GLY A 683 2.15 5.82 -38.66
CA GLY A 683 0.81 5.63 -38.06
C GLY A 683 -0.26 6.53 -38.68
N THR A 684 0.12 7.40 -39.61
CA THR A 684 -0.77 8.15 -40.48
C THR A 684 -0.69 7.53 -41.87
N GLU A 685 -1.81 7.02 -42.38
CA GLU A 685 -1.97 6.65 -43.77
C GLU A 685 -1.72 7.89 -44.65
N HIS A 686 -0.49 8.08 -45.11
CA HIS A 686 -0.12 8.78 -46.34
C HIS A 686 1.37 8.53 -46.57
N PHE A 687 1.78 8.59 -47.83
CA PHE A 687 3.04 8.10 -48.41
C PHE A 687 2.97 6.65 -48.93
N ALA A 688 2.09 6.46 -49.91
CA ALA A 688 2.46 5.76 -51.14
C ALA A 688 3.23 6.74 -52.04
#